data_AF-A0A453TCL9-F1
#
_entry.id   AF-A0A453TCL9-F1
#
_cell.length_a   1.000
_cell.length_b   1.000
_cell.length_c   1.000
_cell.angle_alpha   90.00
_cell.angle_beta   90.00
_cell.angle_gamma   90.00
#
_symmetry.space_group_name_H-M   'P 1'
#
loop_
_entity.id
_entity.type
_entity.pdbx_description
1 polymer ?
#
loop_
_entity_poly.entity_id
_entity_poly.type
_entity_poly.pdbx_seq_one_letter_code
_entity_poly.pdbx_strand_id
1 'polypeptide(L)'
;RADSSCKFPHRPGSGRAGTRCLVKANHFLAELPDKDLHQYDVAITPETSRVSGRAVMAELVRLHRASYLGGRLPAYDGRKSMYTAGPLPFTSKEFHITLLEEDDGSGQERRERTFKVVIRYAARADLRRLEQYIAGRQAEAPQEALQVLDIVLRELPTARYAPYGRSFFSPDFGRRRSLGDGVESWRGFYQTIRPTQMGLSLNIDMSATSFFEPLPVLDFVGQLLNADIHSRSLSDAERVKIKKALRGVKVEVTHRGNIRRKYRISGLTPQTTRELSFPVDQGGTVKSVVQYFQETYGFAIQHINLPCLTVGNQQRPNYLPMEVCKIVEGQRYSKRLNQGQIRALLEETCQRPHDRERDIVQMVNHNSYHDDPYAKEFGIKISERLASVEARILPAPRLKYSETGREKDCLPRVGQWNMMNKKMVNGARVRSWLCVNFARNVQESMATGFCRELARMCQASGMDFALEPVLPVIYVRPDQVERGLKARFHDAMTALGPQRKEIELLIGILPDNNGSLYGDLKRVCEIDLGLISQCCLTKQVFKMNKQILANLSLKINVKVGGRNTVLADALTRRIPLVTDKPTIIFGADVTHPHPGEDSSPSIAAVVASQDWPEVTKYAGLVSAQTHRQELIEDLYNVTHDPQRGTIHGGMVRELLISFKRTTGEKPERIIFYRDGVSEGQFYQVLLHELDAIR
;
A
#
# COMPACT_ATOMS: atom_id res chain seq x y z
N ARG A 1 -38.19 -3.40 1.55
CA ARG A 1 -38.40 -1.95 1.79
C ARG A 1 -37.06 -1.39 2.22
N ALA A 2 -36.33 -0.72 1.32
CA ALA A 2 -35.07 -0.07 1.69
C ALA A 2 -35.43 1.12 2.59
N ASP A 3 -34.98 1.08 3.84
CA ASP A 3 -35.34 2.06 4.84
C ASP A 3 -34.78 3.43 4.44
N SER A 4 -35.59 4.47 4.58
CA SER A 4 -35.26 5.86 4.22
C SER A 4 -34.15 6.48 5.11
N SER A 5 -33.52 5.68 5.96
CA SER A 5 -32.66 6.09 7.08
C SER A 5 -31.14 6.08 6.82
N CYS A 6 -30.66 5.49 5.72
CA CYS A 6 -29.21 5.41 5.44
C CYS A 6 -28.78 6.42 4.36
N LYS A 7 -28.88 7.72 4.68
CA LYS A 7 -28.28 8.80 3.89
C LYS A 7 -27.10 9.40 4.64
N PHE A 8 -26.04 9.77 3.92
CA PHE A 8 -24.95 10.54 4.50
C PHE A 8 -25.47 11.89 5.02
N PRO A 9 -25.03 12.34 6.20
CA PRO A 9 -25.44 13.63 6.73
C PRO A 9 -24.88 14.76 5.86
N HIS A 10 -25.69 15.80 5.64
CA HIS A 10 -25.20 17.03 5.01
C HIS A 10 -24.19 17.74 5.93
N ARG A 11 -23.25 18.47 5.32
CA ARG A 11 -22.32 19.33 6.06
C ARG A 11 -23.13 20.36 6.87
N PRO A 12 -23.01 20.41 8.21
CA PRO A 12 -23.81 21.32 9.04
C PRO A 12 -23.37 22.79 8.92
N GLY A 13 -22.17 23.04 8.41
CA GLY A 13 -21.61 24.37 8.20
C GLY A 13 -20.10 24.35 8.04
N SER A 14 -19.49 25.53 7.92
CA SER A 14 -18.03 25.71 7.84
C SER A 14 -17.42 26.02 9.21
N GLY A 15 -16.25 25.47 9.48
CA GLY A 15 -15.51 25.71 10.74
C GLY A 15 -15.05 27.16 10.87
N ARG A 16 -15.21 27.73 12.08
CA ARG A 16 -14.85 29.13 12.38
C ARG A 16 -13.69 29.27 13.38
N ALA A 17 -13.17 28.17 13.92
CA ALA A 17 -12.09 28.18 14.91
C ALA A 17 -10.69 28.23 14.27
N GLY A 18 -9.71 28.80 14.96
CA GLY A 18 -8.32 28.88 14.51
C GLY A 18 -8.01 30.08 13.62
N THR A 19 -6.72 30.27 13.33
CA THR A 19 -6.20 31.40 12.55
C THR A 19 -6.32 31.12 11.07
N ARG A 20 -6.87 32.06 10.30
CA ARG A 20 -7.00 31.95 8.83
C ARG A 20 -5.61 32.01 8.18
N CYS A 21 -5.39 31.19 7.17
CA CYS A 21 -4.22 31.25 6.30
C CYS A 21 -4.61 30.86 4.87
N LEU A 22 -3.80 31.25 3.90
CA LEU A 22 -3.97 30.81 2.52
C LEU A 22 -3.05 29.62 2.26
N VAL A 23 -3.60 28.55 1.69
CA VAL A 23 -2.83 27.38 1.24
C VAL A 23 -3.10 27.13 -0.24
N LYS A 24 -2.14 26.52 -0.92
CA LYS A 24 -2.33 26.02 -2.27
C LYS A 24 -2.61 24.53 -2.21
N ALA A 25 -3.57 24.08 -3.00
CA ALA A 25 -3.85 22.67 -3.20
C ALA A 25 -3.39 22.29 -4.62
N ASN A 26 -2.93 21.05 -4.79
CA ASN A 26 -2.58 20.44 -6.07
C ASN A 26 -3.83 20.06 -6.90
N HIS A 27 -4.77 21.00 -6.92
CA HIS A 27 -6.03 20.97 -7.63
C HIS A 27 -6.01 22.10 -8.66
N PHE A 28 -6.39 21.78 -9.88
CA PHE A 28 -6.44 22.69 -11.01
C PHE A 28 -7.90 22.78 -11.44
N LEU A 29 -8.51 23.97 -11.32
CA LEU A 29 -9.94 24.15 -11.61
C LEU A 29 -10.24 23.76 -13.06
N ALA A 30 -11.35 23.05 -13.26
CA ALA A 30 -11.82 22.59 -14.54
C ALA A 30 -13.17 23.23 -14.88
N GLU A 31 -13.31 23.75 -16.09
CA GLU A 31 -14.60 24.19 -16.62
C GLU A 31 -15.38 22.98 -17.16
N LEU A 32 -16.68 22.94 -16.87
CA LEU A 32 -17.56 21.88 -17.37
C LEU A 32 -17.76 22.00 -18.89
N PRO A 33 -17.93 20.87 -19.60
CA PRO A 33 -18.31 20.89 -21.01
C PRO A 33 -19.67 21.59 -21.20
N ASP A 34 -19.77 22.45 -22.22
CA ASP A 34 -21.06 22.90 -22.79
C ASP A 34 -21.54 21.93 -23.89
N LYS A 35 -21.24 20.63 -23.75
CA LYS A 35 -21.50 19.61 -24.76
C LYS A 35 -22.18 18.39 -24.16
N ASP A 36 -23.08 17.80 -24.94
CA ASP A 36 -23.77 16.58 -24.55
C ASP A 36 -22.85 15.36 -24.67
N LEU A 37 -22.63 14.69 -23.54
CA LEU A 37 -21.79 13.50 -23.46
C LEU A 37 -22.60 12.25 -23.80
N HIS A 38 -22.17 11.50 -24.81
CA HIS A 38 -22.86 10.29 -25.28
C HIS A 38 -21.99 9.06 -25.03
N GLN A 39 -22.57 8.03 -24.42
CA GLN A 39 -21.95 6.74 -24.12
C GLN A 39 -22.38 5.69 -25.15
N TYR A 40 -21.41 4.89 -25.55
CA TYR A 40 -21.57 3.77 -26.47
C TYR A 40 -20.93 2.51 -25.90
N ASP A 41 -21.60 1.38 -26.05
CA ASP A 41 -21.05 0.05 -25.80
C ASP A 41 -20.20 -0.39 -26.98
N VAL A 42 -19.01 -0.90 -26.69
CA VAL A 42 -18.04 -1.43 -27.66
C VAL A 42 -17.83 -2.92 -27.41
N ALA A 43 -18.05 -3.71 -28.45
CA ALA A 43 -17.72 -5.13 -28.45
C ALA A 43 -16.67 -5.42 -29.53
N ILE A 44 -15.52 -5.95 -29.12
CA ILE A 44 -14.43 -6.33 -30.02
C ILE A 44 -14.35 -7.86 -30.05
N THR A 45 -14.43 -8.43 -31.25
CA THR A 45 -14.28 -9.88 -31.48
C THR A 45 -13.15 -10.11 -32.46
N PRO A 46 -12.18 -10.99 -32.14
CA PRO A 46 -12.02 -11.75 -30.90
C PRO A 46 -11.71 -10.87 -29.68
N GLU A 47 -11.91 -11.39 -28.46
CA GLU A 47 -11.67 -10.64 -27.22
C GLU A 47 -10.21 -10.18 -27.13
N THR A 48 -10.01 -8.94 -26.70
CA THR A 48 -8.70 -8.27 -26.69
C THR A 48 -8.24 -7.93 -25.28
N SER A 49 -6.92 -7.83 -25.10
CA SER A 49 -6.36 -7.15 -23.92
C SER A 49 -6.67 -5.65 -23.98
N ARG A 50 -6.58 -4.95 -22.85
CA ARG A 50 -6.78 -3.49 -22.80
C ARG A 50 -5.91 -2.71 -23.79
N VAL A 51 -4.65 -3.14 -23.95
CA VAL A 51 -3.69 -2.50 -24.85
C VAL A 51 -4.09 -2.73 -26.31
N SER A 52 -4.37 -3.98 -26.67
CA SER A 52 -4.80 -4.35 -28.02
C SER A 52 -6.14 -3.71 -28.39
N GLY A 53 -7.12 -3.68 -27.47
CA GLY A 53 -8.40 -3.04 -27.69
C GLY A 53 -8.27 -1.52 -27.94
N ARG A 54 -7.35 -0.85 -27.24
CA ARG A 54 -7.05 0.58 -27.51
C ARG A 54 -6.41 0.77 -28.87
N ALA A 55 -5.48 -0.10 -29.28
CA ALA A 55 -4.88 -0.04 -30.62
C ALA A 55 -5.94 -0.24 -31.72
N VAL A 56 -6.87 -1.19 -31.54
CA VAL A 56 -7.99 -1.43 -32.47
C VAL A 56 -8.87 -0.19 -32.60
N MET A 57 -9.22 0.44 -31.47
CA MET A 57 -10.03 1.65 -31.49
C MET A 57 -9.29 2.85 -32.07
N ALA A 58 -7.99 3.00 -31.81
CA ALA A 58 -7.18 4.06 -32.41
C ALA A 58 -7.15 3.94 -33.95
N GLU A 59 -7.00 2.72 -34.47
CA GLU A 59 -7.01 2.47 -35.92
C GLU A 59 -8.42 2.67 -36.52
N LEU A 60 -9.47 2.24 -35.82
CA LEU A 60 -10.86 2.54 -36.21
C LEU A 60 -11.10 4.03 -36.36
N VAL A 61 -10.66 4.83 -35.36
CA VAL A 61 -10.78 6.28 -35.41
C VAL A 61 -9.96 6.85 -36.57
N ARG A 62 -8.72 6.38 -36.77
CA ARG A 62 -7.87 6.82 -37.87
C ARG A 62 -8.53 6.60 -39.25
N LEU A 63 -9.16 5.44 -39.46
CA LEU A 63 -9.79 5.07 -40.73
C LEU A 63 -11.17 5.70 -40.93
N HIS A 64 -11.95 5.89 -39.86
CA HIS A 64 -13.38 6.17 -39.95
C HIS A 64 -13.84 7.46 -39.30
N ARG A 65 -12.92 8.29 -38.76
CA ARG A 65 -13.27 9.57 -38.13
C ARG A 65 -14.07 10.49 -39.05
N ALA A 66 -13.56 10.76 -40.26
CA ALA A 66 -14.20 11.69 -41.19
C ALA A 66 -15.49 11.12 -41.83
N SER A 67 -15.58 9.80 -42.00
CA SER A 67 -16.67 9.15 -42.74
C SER A 67 -17.83 8.73 -41.83
N TYR A 68 -17.57 7.90 -40.82
CA TYR A 68 -18.64 7.27 -40.03
C TYR A 68 -18.78 7.84 -38.63
N LEU A 69 -17.72 8.40 -38.03
CA LEU A 69 -17.80 9.00 -36.69
C LEU A 69 -18.26 10.47 -36.71
N GLY A 70 -18.55 11.01 -37.89
CA GLY A 70 -19.01 12.39 -38.06
C GLY A 70 -17.98 13.43 -37.59
N GLY A 71 -16.70 13.16 -37.82
CA GLY A 71 -15.58 14.02 -37.44
C GLY A 71 -15.16 13.92 -35.96
N ARG A 72 -15.92 13.19 -35.14
CA ARG A 72 -15.74 13.16 -33.68
C ARG A 72 -14.51 12.37 -33.26
N LEU A 73 -13.94 12.77 -32.14
CA LEU A 73 -12.80 12.09 -31.50
C LEU A 73 -13.27 11.36 -30.24
N PRO A 74 -13.57 10.04 -30.31
CA PRO A 74 -14.08 9.31 -29.15
C PRO A 74 -12.99 9.01 -28.13
N ALA A 75 -13.33 9.02 -26.84
CA ALA A 75 -12.51 8.50 -25.75
C ALA A 75 -12.95 7.08 -25.38
N TYR A 76 -12.01 6.16 -25.14
CA TYR A 76 -12.32 4.74 -24.94
C TYR A 76 -11.71 4.24 -23.63
N ASP A 77 -12.49 3.51 -22.82
CA ASP A 77 -12.02 3.01 -21.52
C ASP A 77 -10.98 1.87 -21.64
N GLY A 78 -10.81 1.31 -22.83
CA GLY A 78 -9.96 0.15 -23.10
C GLY A 78 -10.66 -1.19 -22.87
N ARG A 79 -11.98 -1.19 -22.64
CA ARG A 79 -12.78 -2.40 -22.38
C ARG A 79 -14.07 -2.45 -23.20
N LYS A 80 -15.09 -1.69 -22.79
CA LYS A 80 -16.46 -1.83 -23.31
C LYS A 80 -17.17 -0.49 -23.47
N SER A 81 -16.61 0.62 -22.99
CA SER A 81 -17.29 1.91 -22.99
C SER A 81 -16.51 2.93 -23.81
N MET A 82 -17.19 3.56 -24.75
CA MET A 82 -16.67 4.65 -25.56
C MET A 82 -17.56 5.89 -25.38
N TYR A 83 -16.96 7.07 -25.37
CA TYR A 83 -17.65 8.33 -25.15
C TYR A 83 -17.35 9.31 -26.29
N THR A 84 -18.32 10.17 -26.59
CA THR A 84 -18.19 11.23 -27.61
C THR A 84 -18.87 12.52 -27.16
N ALA A 85 -18.39 13.64 -27.68
CA ALA A 85 -18.99 14.95 -27.52
C ALA A 85 -20.05 15.17 -28.62
N GLY A 86 -21.30 14.83 -28.31
CA GLY A 86 -22.43 14.79 -29.23
C GLY A 86 -22.63 13.41 -29.88
N PRO A 87 -23.80 13.16 -30.49
CA PRO A 87 -24.18 11.84 -30.96
C PRO A 87 -23.44 11.42 -32.24
N LEU A 88 -23.02 10.16 -32.33
CA LEU A 88 -22.59 9.56 -33.58
C LEU A 88 -23.72 9.51 -34.62
N PRO A 89 -23.41 9.54 -35.94
CA PRO A 89 -24.40 9.43 -37.02
C PRO A 89 -25.12 8.07 -37.13
N PHE A 90 -25.03 7.22 -36.11
CA PHE A 90 -25.66 5.91 -36.05
C PHE A 90 -25.94 5.51 -34.60
N THR A 91 -26.94 4.63 -34.41
CA THR A 91 -27.24 4.00 -33.12
C THR A 91 -26.51 2.68 -32.93
N SER A 92 -26.21 1.96 -34.01
CA SER A 92 -25.38 0.75 -33.99
C SER A 92 -24.62 0.63 -35.30
N LYS A 93 -23.33 0.30 -35.25
CA LYS A 93 -22.53 0.04 -36.45
C LYS A 93 -21.42 -0.97 -36.19
N GLU A 94 -21.13 -1.74 -37.22
CA GLU A 94 -20.06 -2.73 -37.27
C GLU A 94 -18.91 -2.26 -38.16
N PHE A 95 -17.68 -2.51 -37.71
CA PHE A 95 -16.43 -2.20 -38.41
C PHE A 95 -15.54 -3.43 -38.41
N HIS A 96 -14.71 -3.56 -39.44
CA HIS A 96 -13.67 -4.58 -39.55
C HIS A 96 -12.31 -3.88 -39.59
N ILE A 97 -11.51 -4.07 -38.54
CA ILE A 97 -10.25 -3.36 -38.34
C ILE A 97 -9.13 -4.38 -38.38
N THR A 98 -8.21 -4.24 -39.33
CA THR A 98 -7.03 -5.10 -39.41
C THR A 98 -5.85 -4.42 -38.75
N LEU A 99 -5.20 -5.12 -37.82
CA LEU A 99 -3.96 -4.70 -37.19
C LEU A 99 -2.88 -5.75 -37.39
N LEU A 100 -1.64 -5.28 -37.45
CA LEU A 100 -0.48 -6.13 -37.20
C LEU A 100 -0.40 -6.38 -35.69
N GLU A 101 -0.51 -7.63 -35.26
CA GLU A 101 -0.39 -7.93 -33.83
C GLU A 101 0.98 -7.50 -33.28
N GLU A 102 0.95 -6.77 -32.17
CA GLU A 102 2.14 -6.56 -31.37
C GLU A 102 2.63 -7.90 -30.81
N ASP A 103 3.95 -8.05 -30.67
CA ASP A 103 4.53 -9.24 -30.06
C ASP A 103 4.19 -9.26 -28.56
N ASP A 104 3.17 -10.04 -28.22
CA ASP A 104 2.60 -10.16 -26.87
C ASP A 104 3.50 -10.97 -25.92
N GLY A 105 4.56 -11.57 -26.43
CA GLY A 105 5.43 -12.48 -25.69
C GLY A 105 4.98 -13.94 -25.75
N SER A 106 3.98 -14.28 -26.56
CA SER A 106 3.64 -15.67 -26.91
C SER A 106 4.72 -16.31 -27.76
N GLY A 107 5.56 -15.48 -28.40
CA GLY A 107 6.58 -15.96 -29.30
C GLY A 107 5.98 -16.53 -30.57
N GLN A 108 4.84 -16.03 -31.05
CA GLN A 108 4.31 -16.24 -32.41
C GLN A 108 4.80 -15.14 -33.37
N GLU A 109 4.74 -15.38 -34.69
CA GLU A 109 5.12 -14.35 -35.66
C GLU A 109 4.02 -13.28 -35.72
N ARG A 110 4.42 -12.04 -36.01
CA ARG A 110 3.46 -10.95 -36.23
C ARG A 110 2.55 -11.34 -37.39
N ARG A 111 1.26 -11.49 -37.11
CA ARG A 111 0.24 -11.79 -38.10
C ARG A 111 -0.70 -10.61 -38.20
N GLU A 112 -1.20 -10.36 -39.41
CA GLU A 112 -2.35 -9.51 -39.59
C GLU A 112 -3.56 -10.21 -39.00
N ARG A 113 -4.27 -9.49 -38.12
CA ARG A 113 -5.49 -9.97 -37.50
C ARG A 113 -6.58 -8.95 -37.70
N THR A 114 -7.71 -9.43 -38.19
CA THR A 114 -8.93 -8.64 -38.37
C THR A 114 -9.80 -8.77 -37.13
N PHE A 115 -10.23 -7.62 -36.62
CA PHE A 115 -11.13 -7.48 -35.49
C PHE A 115 -12.46 -6.93 -35.95
N LYS A 116 -13.53 -7.60 -35.56
CA LYS A 116 -14.90 -7.09 -35.68
C LYS A 116 -15.18 -6.20 -34.48
N VAL A 117 -15.48 -4.92 -34.73
CA VAL A 117 -15.83 -3.94 -33.71
C VAL A 117 -17.28 -3.52 -33.89
N VAL A 118 -18.11 -3.73 -32.88
CA VAL A 118 -19.51 -3.30 -32.87
C VAL A 118 -19.66 -2.18 -31.85
N ILE A 119 -20.14 -1.02 -32.29
CA ILE A 119 -20.39 0.17 -31.47
C ILE A 119 -21.91 0.38 -31.39
N ARG A 120 -22.48 0.44 -30.19
CA ARG A 120 -23.93 0.63 -29.96
C ARG A 120 -24.18 1.77 -28.99
N TYR A 121 -25.17 2.62 -29.27
CA TYR A 121 -25.59 3.67 -28.36
C TYR A 121 -26.14 3.06 -27.08
N ALA A 122 -25.68 3.56 -25.93
CA ALA A 122 -26.08 3.08 -24.61
C ALA A 122 -26.89 4.15 -23.87
N ALA A 123 -26.29 5.33 -23.66
CA ALA A 123 -26.90 6.37 -22.83
C ALA A 123 -26.33 7.77 -23.15
N ARG A 124 -27.03 8.80 -22.65
CA ARG A 124 -26.54 10.17 -22.59
C ARG A 124 -26.20 10.49 -21.14
N ALA A 125 -24.99 10.96 -20.88
CA ALA A 125 -24.57 11.41 -19.55
C ALA A 125 -25.08 12.84 -19.32
N ASP A 126 -25.83 13.03 -18.23
CA ASP A 126 -26.44 14.31 -17.88
C ASP A 126 -25.48 15.16 -17.02
N LEU A 127 -24.84 16.14 -17.65
CA LEU A 127 -23.96 17.09 -16.97
C LEU A 127 -24.72 18.05 -16.03
N ARG A 128 -26.02 18.25 -16.21
CA ARG A 128 -26.82 19.11 -15.31
C ARG A 128 -26.90 18.53 -13.90
N ARG A 129 -26.94 17.20 -13.78
CA ARG A 129 -26.86 16.53 -12.46
C ARG A 129 -25.53 16.81 -11.77
N LEU A 130 -24.45 16.94 -12.54
CA LEU A 130 -23.13 17.25 -11.99
C LEU A 130 -23.07 18.71 -11.52
N GLU A 131 -23.64 19.64 -12.29
CA GLU A 131 -23.80 21.05 -11.88
C GLU A 131 -24.64 21.17 -10.61
N GLN A 132 -25.77 20.49 -10.52
CA GLN A 132 -26.64 20.49 -9.34
C GLN A 132 -25.95 19.90 -8.11
N TYR A 133 -25.15 18.84 -8.30
CA TYR A 133 -24.35 18.24 -7.24
C TYR A 133 -23.26 19.21 -6.73
N ILE A 134 -22.51 19.84 -7.65
CA ILE A 134 -21.49 20.84 -7.30
C ILE A 134 -22.12 22.04 -6.58
N ALA A 135 -23.31 22.47 -7.01
CA ALA A 135 -24.08 23.54 -6.37
C ALA A 135 -24.71 23.13 -5.02
N GLY A 136 -24.54 21.88 -4.58
CA GLY A 136 -25.08 21.35 -3.32
C GLY A 136 -26.61 21.16 -3.33
N ARG A 137 -27.25 21.18 -4.51
CA ARG A 137 -28.70 20.97 -4.67
C ARG A 137 -29.08 19.49 -4.76
N GLN A 138 -28.12 18.62 -5.05
CA GLN A 138 -28.27 17.17 -5.07
C GLN A 138 -27.24 16.52 -4.11
N ALA A 139 -27.65 15.51 -3.36
CA ALA A 139 -26.79 14.83 -2.37
C ALA A 139 -25.85 13.78 -2.99
N GLU A 140 -26.29 13.13 -4.08
CA GLU A 140 -25.54 12.05 -4.74
C GLU A 140 -24.75 12.56 -5.95
N ALA A 141 -23.47 12.21 -6.00
CA ALA A 141 -22.60 12.54 -7.12
C ALA A 141 -22.95 11.68 -8.35
N PRO A 142 -23.09 12.27 -9.56
CA PRO A 142 -23.31 11.51 -10.79
C PRO A 142 -21.99 10.83 -11.21
N GLN A 143 -21.81 9.58 -10.78
CA GLN A 143 -20.58 8.82 -11.02
C GLN A 143 -20.30 8.61 -12.51
N GLU A 144 -21.35 8.45 -13.32
CA GLU A 144 -21.24 8.25 -14.76
C GLU A 144 -20.57 9.46 -15.43
N ALA A 145 -21.03 10.68 -15.10
CA ALA A 145 -20.47 11.91 -15.64
C ALA A 145 -18.99 12.10 -15.22
N LEU A 146 -18.68 11.85 -13.95
CA LEU A 146 -17.29 11.92 -13.46
C LEU A 146 -16.39 10.89 -14.12
N GLN A 147 -16.90 9.68 -14.36
CA GLN A 147 -16.18 8.62 -15.05
C GLN A 147 -15.87 9.00 -16.51
N VAL A 148 -16.82 9.62 -17.22
CA VAL A 148 -16.57 10.10 -18.60
C VAL A 148 -15.42 11.10 -18.59
N LEU A 149 -15.47 12.09 -17.70
CA LEU A 149 -14.45 13.15 -17.63
C LEU A 149 -13.07 12.59 -17.23
N ASP A 150 -13.02 11.60 -16.31
CA ASP A 150 -11.77 10.92 -15.96
C ASP A 150 -11.18 10.17 -17.17
N ILE A 151 -12.02 9.44 -17.92
CA ILE A 151 -11.58 8.67 -19.10
C ILE A 151 -11.05 9.60 -20.19
N VAL A 152 -11.76 10.68 -20.50
CA VAL A 152 -11.36 11.67 -21.53
C VAL A 152 -9.98 12.25 -21.22
N LEU A 153 -9.78 12.74 -20.00
CA LEU A 153 -8.51 13.36 -19.61
C LEU A 153 -7.34 12.37 -19.53
N ARG A 154 -7.64 11.06 -19.53
CA ARG A 154 -6.64 9.99 -19.46
C ARG A 154 -6.30 9.39 -20.81
N GLU A 155 -7.05 9.70 -21.86
CA GLU A 155 -6.88 9.10 -23.18
C GLU A 155 -5.48 9.38 -23.75
N LEU A 156 -5.08 10.66 -23.79
CA LEU A 156 -3.76 11.06 -24.29
C LEU A 156 -2.60 10.58 -23.38
N PRO A 157 -2.62 10.77 -22.05
CA PRO A 157 -1.58 10.22 -21.17
C PRO A 157 -1.41 8.70 -21.26
N THR A 158 -2.50 7.96 -21.47
CA THR A 158 -2.46 6.49 -21.63
C THR A 158 -1.71 6.07 -22.89
N ALA A 159 -1.78 6.87 -23.96
CA ALA A 159 -1.05 6.63 -25.19
C ALA A 159 0.43 7.04 -25.11
N ARG A 160 0.76 8.06 -24.30
CA ARG A 160 2.11 8.63 -24.19
C ARG A 160 2.99 7.95 -23.15
N TYR A 161 2.41 7.42 -22.09
CA TYR A 161 3.13 6.99 -20.89
C TYR A 161 2.70 5.60 -20.44
N ALA A 162 3.45 4.98 -19.53
CA ALA A 162 3.10 3.69 -18.96
C ALA A 162 1.99 3.85 -17.89
N PRO A 163 0.75 3.38 -18.13
CA PRO A 163 -0.37 3.63 -17.23
C PRO A 163 -0.47 2.54 -16.14
N TYR A 164 -0.55 2.95 -14.87
CA TYR A 164 -0.79 2.05 -13.74
C TYR A 164 -1.79 2.65 -12.76
N GLY A 165 -2.99 2.07 -12.71
CA GLY A 165 -4.07 2.60 -11.88
C GLY A 165 -4.56 3.95 -12.40
N ARG A 166 -4.38 5.00 -11.61
CA ARG A 166 -4.64 6.42 -11.98
C ARG A 166 -3.35 7.22 -12.16
N SER A 167 -2.22 6.54 -12.27
CA SER A 167 -0.91 7.18 -12.43
C SER A 167 -0.27 6.81 -13.77
N PHE A 168 0.57 7.71 -14.28
CA PHE A 168 1.28 7.60 -15.55
C PHE A 168 2.77 7.79 -15.33
N PHE A 169 3.59 6.90 -15.87
CA PHE A 169 5.04 6.87 -15.62
C PHE A 169 5.81 6.90 -16.93
N SER A 170 6.96 7.55 -16.91
CA SER A 170 7.88 7.62 -18.05
C SER A 170 9.32 7.59 -17.57
N PRO A 171 10.24 6.92 -18.30
CA PRO A 171 11.65 7.02 -18.00
C PRO A 171 12.23 8.42 -18.28
N ASP A 172 11.51 9.23 -19.06
CA ASP A 172 11.94 10.58 -19.44
C ASP A 172 11.56 11.64 -18.37
N PHE A 173 10.77 11.24 -17.37
CA PHE A 173 10.44 12.09 -16.24
C PHE A 173 11.60 12.09 -15.24
N GLY A 174 12.59 12.94 -15.49
CA GLY A 174 13.75 13.10 -14.63
C GLY A 174 14.80 12.01 -14.83
N ARG A 175 15.66 11.81 -13.82
CA ARG A 175 16.80 10.87 -13.92
C ARG A 175 16.41 9.49 -13.43
N ARG A 176 16.55 8.48 -14.29
CA ARG A 176 16.47 7.05 -13.91
C ARG A 176 17.47 6.75 -12.81
N ARG A 177 17.04 6.05 -11.76
CA ARG A 177 17.94 5.56 -10.70
C ARG A 177 17.72 4.09 -10.44
N SER A 178 18.82 3.34 -10.46
CA SER A 178 18.84 1.96 -9.97
C SER A 178 18.52 1.94 -8.48
N LEU A 179 17.63 1.03 -8.10
CA LEU A 179 17.31 0.65 -6.73
C LEU A 179 18.10 -0.59 -6.30
N GLY A 180 18.88 -1.20 -7.19
CA GLY A 180 19.60 -2.46 -7.00
C GLY A 180 18.77 -3.69 -7.39
N ASP A 181 19.47 -4.83 -7.55
CA ASP A 181 18.92 -6.12 -7.99
C ASP A 181 18.18 -6.05 -9.35
N GLY A 182 18.65 -5.22 -10.29
CA GLY A 182 18.06 -5.05 -11.62
C GLY A 182 16.70 -4.35 -11.62
N VAL A 183 16.45 -3.51 -10.63
CA VAL A 183 15.22 -2.71 -10.47
C VAL A 183 15.58 -1.23 -10.49
N GLU A 184 14.84 -0.43 -11.24
CA GLU A 184 14.98 1.03 -11.28
C GLU A 184 13.69 1.75 -10.87
N SER A 185 13.81 3.04 -10.60
CA SER A 185 12.72 3.95 -10.29
C SER A 185 12.35 4.78 -11.51
N TRP A 186 11.05 4.84 -11.81
CA TRP A 186 10.50 5.79 -12.78
C TRP A 186 9.60 6.78 -12.05
N ARG A 187 9.71 8.05 -12.42
CA ARG A 187 8.77 9.09 -11.97
C ARG A 187 7.55 9.13 -12.88
N GLY A 188 6.53 9.79 -12.37
CA GLY A 188 5.23 9.87 -12.96
C GLY A 188 4.35 10.86 -12.24
N PHE A 189 3.08 10.86 -12.60
CA PHE A 189 2.07 11.66 -11.95
C PHE A 189 0.78 10.87 -11.79
N TYR A 190 0.12 11.09 -10.66
CA TYR A 190 -1.25 10.70 -10.40
C TYR A 190 -2.19 11.73 -11.00
N GLN A 191 -3.30 11.28 -11.57
CA GLN A 191 -4.33 12.14 -12.14
C GLN A 191 -5.72 11.63 -11.78
N THR A 192 -6.58 12.53 -11.31
CA THR A 192 -8.02 12.24 -11.16
C THR A 192 -8.83 13.53 -11.21
N ILE A 193 -10.02 13.49 -11.80
CA ILE A 193 -10.95 14.61 -11.73
C ILE A 193 -11.91 14.45 -10.55
N ARG A 194 -12.13 15.53 -9.78
CA ARG A 194 -12.99 15.51 -8.58
C ARG A 194 -13.94 16.70 -8.53
N PRO A 195 -15.20 16.49 -8.14
CA PRO A 195 -16.10 17.57 -7.78
C PRO A 195 -15.69 18.15 -6.43
N THR A 196 -15.64 19.47 -6.32
CA THR A 196 -15.31 20.20 -5.09
C THR A 196 -16.29 21.35 -4.88
N GLN A 197 -16.26 21.98 -3.69
CA GLN A 197 -17.07 23.18 -3.43
C GLN A 197 -16.64 24.39 -4.28
N MET A 198 -15.45 24.38 -4.88
CA MET A 198 -14.97 25.42 -5.79
C MET A 198 -15.33 25.13 -7.26
N GLY A 199 -16.03 24.03 -7.53
CA GLY A 199 -16.27 23.51 -8.86
C GLY A 199 -15.53 22.20 -9.13
N LEU A 200 -15.50 21.81 -10.39
CA LEU A 200 -14.74 20.65 -10.83
C LEU A 200 -13.24 20.95 -10.78
N SER A 201 -12.42 19.97 -10.41
CA SER A 201 -10.97 20.16 -10.41
C SER A 201 -10.22 18.90 -10.80
N LEU A 202 -9.15 19.07 -11.56
CA LEU A 202 -8.16 18.04 -11.85
C LEU A 202 -7.14 18.02 -10.71
N ASN A 203 -7.04 16.90 -10.00
CA ASN A 203 -6.02 16.68 -8.99
C ASN A 203 -4.82 15.98 -9.64
N ILE A 204 -3.65 16.60 -9.52
CA ILE A 204 -2.37 16.09 -10.03
C ILE A 204 -1.37 16.00 -8.89
N ASP A 205 -0.68 14.88 -8.75
CA ASP A 205 0.42 14.76 -7.79
C ASP A 205 1.58 13.96 -8.36
N MET A 206 2.80 14.22 -7.90
CA MET A 206 3.98 13.49 -8.34
C MET A 206 4.01 12.09 -7.73
N SER A 207 4.32 11.09 -8.56
CA SER A 207 4.39 9.69 -8.16
C SER A 207 5.72 9.09 -8.62
N ALA A 208 6.19 8.05 -7.93
CA ALA A 208 7.28 7.21 -8.40
C ALA A 208 6.99 5.75 -8.09
N THR A 209 7.45 4.85 -8.95
CA THR A 209 7.31 3.41 -8.73
C THR A 209 8.45 2.64 -9.38
N SER A 210 8.56 1.36 -9.04
CA SER A 210 9.65 0.49 -9.46
C SER A 210 9.35 -0.22 -10.79
N PHE A 211 10.35 -0.27 -11.67
CA PHE A 211 10.35 -0.95 -12.95
C PHE A 211 11.55 -1.89 -13.04
N PHE A 212 11.46 -2.94 -13.87
CA PHE A 212 12.63 -3.74 -14.21
C PHE A 212 13.58 -2.92 -15.08
N GLU A 213 14.87 -2.95 -14.76
CA GLU A 213 15.89 -2.38 -15.63
C GLU A 213 15.95 -3.20 -16.94
N PRO A 214 16.08 -2.55 -18.11
CA PRO A 214 16.15 -3.23 -19.41
C PRO A 214 17.54 -3.85 -19.67
N LEU A 215 17.97 -4.75 -18.78
CA LEU A 215 19.28 -5.40 -18.77
C LEU A 215 19.29 -6.71 -19.56
N PRO A 216 20.45 -7.15 -20.07
CA PRO A 216 20.69 -8.56 -20.37
C PRO A 216 20.31 -9.43 -19.16
N VAL A 217 19.71 -10.60 -19.41
CA VAL A 217 19.24 -11.47 -18.32
C VAL A 217 20.38 -11.93 -17.43
N LEU A 218 21.57 -12.17 -17.98
CA LEU A 218 22.75 -12.51 -17.18
C LEU A 218 23.12 -11.41 -16.19
N ASP A 219 23.15 -10.15 -16.62
CA ASP A 219 23.48 -9.01 -15.76
C ASP A 219 22.44 -8.86 -14.65
N PHE A 220 21.15 -9.01 -14.98
CA PHE A 220 20.08 -9.02 -13.98
C PHE A 220 20.28 -10.12 -12.93
N VAL A 221 20.64 -11.34 -13.35
CA VAL A 221 20.88 -12.47 -12.43
C VAL A 221 22.13 -12.23 -11.58
N GLY A 222 23.20 -11.69 -12.17
CA GLY A 222 24.42 -11.33 -11.45
C GLY A 222 24.15 -10.30 -10.35
N GLN A 223 23.37 -9.25 -10.68
CA GLN A 223 22.93 -8.25 -9.69
C GLN A 223 22.05 -8.88 -8.60
N LEU A 224 21.04 -9.67 -8.97
CA LEU A 224 20.12 -10.30 -8.02
C LEU A 224 20.81 -11.25 -7.03
N LEU A 225 21.85 -11.95 -7.47
CA LEU A 225 22.63 -12.86 -6.64
C LEU A 225 23.79 -12.16 -5.92
N ASN A 226 24.14 -10.93 -6.34
CA ASN A 226 25.35 -10.22 -5.92
C ASN A 226 26.60 -11.10 -6.03
N ALA A 227 26.73 -11.78 -7.18
CA ALA A 227 27.78 -12.75 -7.44
C ALA A 227 28.10 -12.83 -8.93
N ASP A 228 29.34 -13.15 -9.26
CA ASP A 228 29.69 -13.57 -10.62
C ASP A 228 29.08 -14.95 -10.89
N ILE A 229 28.35 -15.06 -12.01
CA ILE A 229 27.66 -16.27 -12.44
C ILE A 229 28.25 -16.87 -13.72
N HIS A 230 29.20 -16.18 -14.38
CA HIS A 230 29.63 -16.53 -15.73
C HIS A 230 30.39 -17.86 -15.82
N SER A 231 31.03 -18.28 -14.72
CA SER A 231 31.94 -19.42 -14.67
C SER A 231 31.50 -20.55 -13.72
N ARG A 232 30.33 -20.45 -13.08
CA ARG A 232 29.88 -21.39 -12.04
C ARG A 232 28.48 -21.95 -12.28
N SER A 233 28.20 -23.09 -11.66
CA SER A 233 26.84 -23.61 -11.55
C SER A 233 26.04 -22.88 -10.47
N LEU A 234 24.73 -22.85 -10.64
CA LEU A 234 23.81 -22.27 -9.65
C LEU A 234 23.36 -23.35 -8.66
N SER A 235 23.30 -23.00 -7.38
CA SER A 235 22.65 -23.84 -6.37
C SER A 235 21.13 -23.88 -6.56
N ASP A 236 20.45 -24.88 -5.99
CA ASP A 236 18.99 -24.96 -6.04
C ASP A 236 18.30 -23.74 -5.42
N ALA A 237 18.87 -23.20 -4.33
CA ALA A 237 18.35 -22.01 -3.68
C ALA A 237 18.43 -20.77 -4.60
N GLU A 238 19.54 -20.60 -5.31
CA GLU A 238 19.73 -19.53 -6.29
C GLU A 238 18.78 -19.70 -7.48
N ARG A 239 18.64 -20.91 -8.01
CA ARG A 239 17.70 -21.21 -9.10
C ARG A 239 16.26 -20.86 -8.69
N VAL A 240 15.84 -21.22 -7.47
CA VAL A 240 14.51 -20.85 -6.94
C VAL A 240 14.36 -19.34 -6.81
N LYS A 241 15.40 -18.63 -6.33
CA LYS A 241 15.40 -17.16 -6.23
C LYS A 241 15.23 -16.50 -7.61
N ILE A 242 16.00 -16.92 -8.61
CA ILE A 242 15.92 -16.39 -9.98
C ILE A 242 14.56 -16.72 -10.61
N LYS A 243 14.10 -17.97 -10.49
CA LYS A 243 12.78 -18.39 -10.98
C LYS A 243 11.68 -17.50 -10.39
N LYS A 244 11.72 -17.24 -9.08
CA LYS A 244 10.78 -16.35 -8.42
C LYS A 244 10.90 -14.92 -8.94
N ALA A 245 12.10 -14.42 -9.24
CA ALA A 245 12.33 -13.05 -9.73
C ALA A 245 11.92 -12.83 -11.19
N LEU A 246 12.17 -13.78 -12.09
CA LEU A 246 11.92 -13.63 -13.53
C LEU A 246 10.56 -14.18 -14.01
N ARG A 247 9.86 -15.00 -13.21
CA ARG A 247 8.53 -15.51 -13.62
C ARG A 247 7.58 -14.36 -13.96
N GLY A 248 6.99 -14.44 -15.15
CA GLY A 248 6.05 -13.47 -15.71
C GLY A 248 6.70 -12.29 -16.44
N VAL A 249 8.02 -12.12 -16.34
CA VAL A 249 8.77 -11.05 -17.02
C VAL A 249 8.88 -11.36 -18.51
N LYS A 250 8.72 -10.35 -19.36
CA LYS A 250 8.95 -10.42 -20.80
C LYS A 250 10.42 -10.13 -21.11
N VAL A 251 11.00 -10.97 -21.97
CA VAL A 251 12.33 -10.79 -22.52
C VAL A 251 12.27 -10.76 -24.03
N GLU A 252 13.20 -10.06 -24.67
CA GLU A 252 13.43 -10.13 -26.11
C GLU A 252 14.69 -10.94 -26.41
N VAL A 253 14.67 -11.68 -27.52
CA VAL A 253 15.84 -12.46 -27.97
C VAL A 253 16.82 -11.60 -28.74
N THR A 254 18.10 -11.93 -28.61
CA THR A 254 19.21 -11.17 -29.21
C THR A 254 20.04 -11.93 -30.24
N HIS A 255 19.82 -13.24 -30.39
CA HIS A 255 20.61 -14.14 -31.25
C HIS A 255 20.17 -14.18 -32.72
N ARG A 256 19.12 -13.45 -33.12
CA ARG A 256 18.52 -13.52 -34.48
C ARG A 256 18.76 -12.24 -35.29
N GLY A 257 19.92 -11.61 -35.14
CA GLY A 257 20.25 -10.34 -35.81
C GLY A 257 19.27 -9.22 -35.43
N ASN A 258 18.52 -8.71 -36.41
CA ASN A 258 17.57 -7.61 -36.22
C ASN A 258 16.20 -8.07 -35.65
N ILE A 259 15.93 -9.37 -35.58
CA ILE A 259 14.65 -9.90 -35.09
C ILE A 259 14.66 -9.92 -33.55
N ARG A 260 13.92 -8.99 -32.94
CA ARG A 260 13.75 -8.86 -31.47
C ARG A 260 12.42 -9.44 -31.00
N ARG A 261 12.28 -10.77 -31.13
CA ARG A 261 11.05 -11.47 -30.71
C ARG A 261 10.95 -11.50 -29.19
N LYS A 262 9.76 -11.23 -28.66
CA LYS A 262 9.47 -11.17 -27.23
C LYS A 262 8.90 -12.50 -26.75
N TYR A 263 9.22 -12.83 -25.51
CA TYR A 263 8.76 -14.04 -24.84
C TYR A 263 8.48 -13.75 -23.37
N ARG A 264 7.39 -14.30 -22.83
CA ARG A 264 7.11 -14.24 -21.40
C ARG A 264 7.67 -15.47 -20.68
N ILE A 265 8.49 -15.22 -19.66
CA ILE A 265 9.14 -16.27 -18.87
C ILE A 265 8.12 -17.00 -17.99
N SER A 266 8.05 -18.32 -18.15
CA SER A 266 7.25 -19.20 -17.30
C SER A 266 8.06 -19.79 -16.15
N GLY A 267 9.38 -19.95 -16.33
CA GLY A 267 10.27 -20.56 -15.35
C GLY A 267 11.72 -20.71 -15.82
N LEU A 268 12.42 -21.64 -15.16
CA LEU A 268 13.81 -22.01 -15.44
C LEU A 268 13.88 -23.54 -15.56
N THR A 269 14.80 -24.02 -16.40
CA THR A 269 15.06 -25.46 -16.50
C THR A 269 15.77 -25.98 -15.25
N PRO A 270 15.47 -27.23 -14.82
CA PRO A 270 16.23 -27.87 -13.75
C PRO A 270 17.66 -28.19 -14.17
N GLN A 271 17.84 -28.61 -15.43
CA GLN A 271 19.10 -28.98 -16.07
C GLN A 271 19.85 -27.74 -16.59
N THR A 272 21.17 -27.88 -16.72
CA THR A 272 22.03 -26.88 -17.36
C THR A 272 21.83 -26.85 -18.88
N THR A 273 22.21 -25.76 -19.53
CA THR A 273 22.12 -25.61 -21.00
C THR A 273 22.93 -26.70 -21.73
N ARG A 274 24.05 -27.15 -21.14
CA ARG A 274 24.90 -28.23 -21.66
C ARG A 274 24.15 -29.56 -21.82
N GLU A 275 23.35 -29.93 -20.83
CA GLU A 275 22.69 -31.24 -20.75
C GLU A 275 21.27 -31.22 -21.34
N LEU A 276 20.70 -30.02 -21.50
CA LEU A 276 19.33 -29.86 -21.93
C LEU A 276 19.15 -30.20 -23.41
N SER A 277 18.28 -31.18 -23.67
CA SER A 277 17.89 -31.60 -25.02
C SER A 277 16.39 -31.51 -25.20
N PHE A 278 15.95 -31.31 -26.44
CA PHE A 278 14.53 -31.16 -26.77
C PHE A 278 14.22 -31.70 -28.17
N PRO A 279 12.98 -32.16 -28.41
CA PRO A 279 12.55 -32.58 -29.75
C PRO A 279 12.44 -31.36 -30.67
N VAL A 280 13.18 -31.37 -31.78
CA VAL A 280 13.24 -30.27 -32.76
C VAL A 280 12.06 -30.34 -33.74
N ASP A 281 11.58 -31.55 -34.03
CA ASP A 281 10.48 -31.83 -34.95
C ASP A 281 9.48 -32.85 -34.36
N GLN A 282 8.38 -33.07 -35.08
CA GLN A 282 7.40 -34.11 -34.72
C GLN A 282 7.87 -35.53 -35.09
N GLY A 283 8.96 -35.64 -35.85
CA GLY A 283 9.59 -36.90 -36.26
C GLY A 283 10.48 -37.53 -35.19
N GLY A 284 10.67 -36.85 -34.06
CA GLY A 284 11.41 -37.36 -32.90
C GLY A 284 12.90 -37.01 -32.90
N THR A 285 13.38 -36.14 -33.79
CA THR A 285 14.78 -35.70 -33.80
C THR A 285 15.07 -34.88 -32.53
N VAL A 286 15.91 -35.42 -31.65
CA VAL A 286 16.33 -34.74 -30.41
C VAL A 286 17.69 -34.07 -30.65
N LYS A 287 17.79 -32.78 -30.31
CA LYS A 287 19.07 -32.05 -30.27
C LYS A 287 19.27 -31.41 -28.91
N SER A 288 20.52 -31.23 -28.52
CA SER A 288 20.85 -30.39 -27.38
C SER A 288 20.61 -28.92 -27.73
N VAL A 289 20.35 -28.08 -26.72
CA VAL A 289 20.20 -26.63 -26.93
C VAL A 289 21.47 -26.02 -27.52
N VAL A 290 22.64 -26.46 -27.05
CA VAL A 290 23.94 -26.00 -27.58
C VAL A 290 24.09 -26.32 -29.06
N GLN A 291 23.81 -27.57 -29.46
CA GLN A 291 23.91 -28.00 -30.86
C GLN A 291 22.91 -27.25 -31.74
N TYR A 292 21.66 -27.12 -31.28
CA TYR A 292 20.63 -26.42 -32.03
C TYR A 292 21.00 -24.95 -32.30
N PHE A 293 21.52 -24.24 -31.29
CA PHE A 293 21.90 -22.83 -31.44
C PHE A 293 23.11 -22.65 -32.36
N GLN A 294 24.10 -23.53 -32.28
CA GLN A 294 25.27 -23.51 -33.17
C GLN A 294 24.88 -23.78 -34.62
N GLU A 295 24.09 -24.83 -34.88
CA GLU A 295 23.72 -25.23 -36.25
C GLU A 295 22.70 -24.28 -36.89
N THR A 296 21.72 -23.80 -36.12
CA THR A 296 20.60 -23.00 -36.66
C THR A 296 20.93 -21.53 -36.76
N TYR A 297 21.68 -20.98 -35.79
CA TYR A 297 21.94 -19.54 -35.70
C TYR A 297 23.42 -19.19 -35.81
N GLY A 298 24.33 -20.17 -35.92
CA GLY A 298 25.77 -19.92 -35.86
C GLY A 298 26.22 -19.35 -34.51
N PHE A 299 25.45 -19.58 -33.44
CA PHE A 299 25.67 -18.94 -32.14
C PHE A 299 26.28 -19.93 -31.14
N ALA A 300 27.55 -19.71 -30.79
CA ALA A 300 28.29 -20.52 -29.85
C ALA A 300 28.00 -20.12 -28.40
N ILE A 301 27.20 -20.92 -27.71
CA ILE A 301 26.80 -20.65 -26.33
C ILE A 301 28.00 -20.71 -25.40
N GLN A 302 28.24 -19.65 -24.62
CA GLN A 302 29.39 -19.58 -23.70
C GLN A 302 29.04 -20.10 -22.30
N HIS A 303 27.89 -19.70 -21.75
CA HIS A 303 27.50 -20.00 -20.38
C HIS A 303 26.70 -21.30 -20.26
N ILE A 304 27.27 -22.39 -20.77
CA ILE A 304 26.62 -23.70 -20.88
C ILE A 304 26.26 -24.35 -19.53
N ASN A 305 26.88 -23.91 -18.44
CA ASN A 305 26.61 -24.41 -17.08
C ASN A 305 25.39 -23.74 -16.41
N LEU A 306 24.84 -22.68 -17.01
CA LEU A 306 23.62 -22.02 -16.52
C LEU A 306 22.36 -22.69 -17.08
N PRO A 307 21.22 -22.62 -16.37
CA PRO A 307 19.95 -23.13 -16.88
C PRO A 307 19.37 -22.22 -17.97
N CYS A 308 18.47 -22.77 -18.79
CA CYS A 308 17.69 -22.01 -19.76
C CYS A 308 16.45 -21.38 -19.12
N LEU A 309 16.00 -20.26 -19.68
CA LEU A 309 14.66 -19.74 -19.47
C LEU A 309 13.65 -20.65 -20.17
N THR A 310 12.55 -21.00 -19.48
CA THR A 310 11.40 -21.64 -20.11
C THR A 310 10.39 -20.59 -20.51
N VAL A 311 9.97 -20.59 -21.76
CA VAL A 311 8.99 -19.64 -22.32
C VAL A 311 7.96 -20.38 -23.19
N GLY A 312 6.89 -19.70 -23.59
CA GLY A 312 5.86 -20.27 -24.47
C GLY A 312 4.85 -21.17 -23.73
N ASN A 313 4.24 -22.12 -24.45
CA ASN A 313 3.18 -22.99 -23.95
C ASN A 313 3.74 -24.08 -23.01
N GLN A 314 3.04 -24.38 -21.91
CA GLN A 314 3.43 -25.44 -20.98
C GLN A 314 3.48 -26.84 -21.62
N GLN A 315 2.67 -27.09 -22.66
CA GLN A 315 2.66 -28.38 -23.38
C GLN A 315 3.82 -28.52 -24.38
N ARG A 316 4.37 -27.40 -24.87
CA ARG A 316 5.53 -27.34 -25.76
C ARG A 316 6.42 -26.17 -25.36
N PRO A 317 7.24 -26.33 -24.31
CA PRO A 317 8.09 -25.26 -23.81
C PRO A 317 9.20 -24.95 -24.82
N ASN A 318 9.48 -23.67 -24.99
CA ASN A 318 10.68 -23.21 -25.69
C ASN A 318 11.77 -22.92 -24.65
N TYR A 319 12.99 -23.32 -24.97
CA TYR A 319 14.16 -23.12 -24.10
C TYR A 319 15.06 -22.04 -24.67
N LEU A 320 15.27 -20.97 -23.90
CA LEU A 320 16.14 -19.87 -24.29
C LEU A 320 17.33 -19.78 -23.33
N PRO A 321 18.58 -19.89 -23.81
CA PRO A 321 19.76 -19.58 -23.01
C PRO A 321 19.66 -18.15 -22.45
N MET A 322 20.09 -17.94 -21.20
CA MET A 322 20.00 -16.62 -20.56
C MET A 322 20.81 -15.55 -21.33
N GLU A 323 21.94 -15.94 -21.93
CA GLU A 323 22.84 -15.04 -22.65
C GLU A 323 22.25 -14.44 -23.94
N VAL A 324 21.18 -15.05 -24.47
CA VAL A 324 20.51 -14.56 -25.69
C VAL A 324 19.23 -13.76 -25.38
N CYS A 325 19.04 -13.35 -24.12
CA CYS A 325 17.81 -12.71 -23.66
C CYS A 325 18.10 -11.36 -22.99
N LYS A 326 17.28 -10.35 -23.29
CA LYS A 326 17.28 -9.03 -22.65
C LYS A 326 15.90 -8.71 -22.08
N ILE A 327 15.82 -8.14 -20.90
CA ILE A 327 14.56 -7.72 -20.28
C ILE A 327 13.95 -6.57 -21.09
N VAL A 328 12.67 -6.67 -21.41
CA VAL A 328 11.93 -5.62 -22.14
C VAL A 328 11.67 -4.44 -21.21
N GLU A 329 11.90 -3.22 -21.68
CA GLU A 329 11.67 -1.97 -20.95
C GLU A 329 10.17 -1.74 -20.63
N GLY A 330 9.87 -0.92 -19.61
CA GLY A 330 8.51 -0.49 -19.29
C GLY A 330 7.69 -1.50 -18.48
N GLN A 331 8.32 -2.58 -18.01
CA GLN A 331 7.68 -3.57 -17.16
C GLN A 331 7.77 -3.17 -15.69
N ARG A 332 6.62 -2.89 -15.08
CA ARG A 332 6.55 -2.57 -13.64
C ARG A 332 7.01 -3.75 -12.79
N TYR A 333 7.84 -3.45 -11.79
CA TYR A 333 8.23 -4.39 -10.75
C TYR A 333 7.14 -4.43 -9.67
N SER A 334 6.34 -5.50 -9.65
CA SER A 334 5.19 -5.65 -8.74
C SER A 334 5.48 -6.40 -7.45
N LYS A 335 6.70 -6.91 -7.28
CA LYS A 335 7.12 -7.71 -6.11
C LYS A 335 7.53 -6.79 -4.96
N ARG A 336 7.54 -7.33 -3.75
CA ARG A 336 7.97 -6.60 -2.55
C ARG A 336 9.43 -6.16 -2.69
N LEU A 337 9.65 -4.85 -2.58
CA LEU A 337 11.00 -4.27 -2.51
C LEU A 337 11.67 -4.67 -1.18
N ASN A 338 12.97 -4.93 -1.24
CA ASN A 338 13.77 -5.15 -0.05
C ASN A 338 14.02 -3.82 0.71
N GLN A 339 14.54 -3.87 1.95
CA GLN A 339 14.73 -2.65 2.75
C GLN A 339 15.70 -1.64 2.11
N GLY A 340 16.71 -2.12 1.38
CA GLY A 340 17.66 -1.26 0.65
C GLY A 340 16.98 -0.52 -0.50
N GLN A 341 16.21 -1.25 -1.31
CA GLN A 341 15.41 -0.69 -2.40
C GLN A 341 14.36 0.32 -1.90
N ILE A 342 13.66 0.00 -0.80
CA ILE A 342 12.70 0.94 -0.18
C ILE A 342 13.42 2.22 0.26
N ARG A 343 14.60 2.11 0.88
CA ARG A 343 15.39 3.28 1.30
C ARG A 343 15.80 4.12 0.08
N ALA A 344 16.35 3.49 -0.96
CA ALA A 344 16.76 4.19 -2.18
C ALA A 344 15.59 4.93 -2.84
N LEU A 345 14.41 4.29 -2.92
CA LEU A 345 13.20 4.91 -3.45
C LEU A 345 12.72 6.08 -2.57
N LEU A 346 12.79 5.94 -1.24
CA LEU A 346 12.42 7.02 -0.31
C LEU A 346 13.39 8.21 -0.40
N GLU A 347 14.69 7.97 -0.50
CA GLU A 347 15.70 9.02 -0.67
C GLU A 347 15.48 9.82 -1.96
N GLU A 348 14.97 9.18 -3.01
CA GLU A 348 14.69 9.82 -4.29
C GLU A 348 13.35 10.58 -4.31
N THR A 349 12.35 10.07 -3.60
CA THR A 349 10.97 10.61 -3.60
C THR A 349 10.72 11.63 -2.49
N CYS A 350 11.58 11.68 -1.46
CA CYS A 350 11.47 12.63 -0.37
C CYS A 350 11.85 14.04 -0.85
N GLN A 351 10.84 14.88 -1.06
CA GLN A 351 10.99 16.26 -1.51
C GLN A 351 10.36 17.22 -0.51
N ARG A 352 10.93 18.43 -0.42
CA ARG A 352 10.30 19.52 0.34
C ARG A 352 9.02 19.98 -0.39
N PRO A 353 7.99 20.46 0.34
CA PRO A 353 6.73 20.88 -0.28
C PRO A 353 6.87 21.88 -1.44
N HIS A 354 7.78 22.87 -1.32
CA HIS A 354 8.03 23.84 -2.38
C HIS A 354 8.61 23.22 -3.67
N ASP A 355 9.53 22.25 -3.53
CA ASP A 355 10.08 21.54 -4.69
C ASP A 355 9.02 20.66 -5.35
N ARG A 356 8.20 19.99 -4.54
CA ARG A 356 7.07 19.20 -5.05
C ARG A 356 6.02 20.07 -5.74
N GLU A 357 5.71 21.25 -5.22
CA GLU A 357 4.81 22.23 -5.86
C GLU A 357 5.31 22.60 -7.26
N ARG A 358 6.59 22.93 -7.39
CA ARG A 358 7.21 23.25 -8.69
C ARG A 358 7.12 22.08 -9.65
N ASP A 359 7.44 20.87 -9.21
CA ASP A 359 7.40 19.66 -10.05
C ASP A 359 5.97 19.37 -10.54
N ILE A 360 4.94 19.55 -9.68
CA ILE A 360 3.52 19.41 -10.05
C ILE A 360 3.14 20.43 -11.12
N VAL A 361 3.49 21.71 -10.93
CA VAL A 361 3.17 22.77 -11.91
C VAL A 361 3.89 22.52 -13.24
N GLN A 362 5.16 22.12 -13.22
CA GLN A 362 5.89 21.73 -14.41
C GLN A 362 5.23 20.55 -15.13
N MET A 363 4.71 19.56 -14.40
CA MET A 363 4.03 18.42 -15.00
C MET A 363 2.72 18.82 -15.68
N VAL A 364 1.93 19.70 -15.07
CA VAL A 364 0.70 20.24 -15.69
C VAL A 364 1.02 21.00 -16.97
N ASN A 365 2.05 21.85 -16.94
CA ASN A 365 2.51 22.57 -18.12
C ASN A 365 3.06 21.63 -19.21
N HIS A 366 3.76 20.56 -18.83
CA HIS A 366 4.27 19.55 -19.76
C HIS A 366 3.14 18.75 -20.45
N ASN A 367 2.06 18.48 -19.73
CA ASN A 367 0.90 17.79 -20.29
C ASN A 367 0.07 18.67 -21.22
N SER A 368 0.24 19.99 -21.17
CA SER A 368 -0.44 20.98 -22.04
C SER A 368 -1.92 20.65 -22.26
N TYR A 369 -2.69 20.50 -21.18
CA TYR A 369 -4.11 20.10 -21.28
C TYR A 369 -4.95 21.03 -22.17
N HIS A 370 -4.55 22.30 -22.28
CA HIS A 370 -5.19 23.25 -23.20
C HIS A 370 -5.00 22.88 -24.68
N ASP A 371 -4.00 22.06 -25.00
CA ASP A 371 -3.68 21.54 -26.33
C ASP A 371 -4.07 20.08 -26.56
N ASP A 372 -4.56 19.40 -25.52
CA ASP A 372 -5.04 18.03 -25.62
C ASP A 372 -6.26 17.94 -26.58
N PRO A 373 -6.18 17.16 -27.67
CA PRO A 373 -7.25 17.08 -28.66
C PRO A 373 -8.53 16.47 -28.10
N TYR A 374 -8.45 15.58 -27.12
CA TYR A 374 -9.62 15.00 -26.44
C TYR A 374 -10.23 16.01 -25.48
N ALA A 375 -9.42 16.74 -24.71
CA ALA A 375 -9.94 17.80 -23.84
C ALA A 375 -10.66 18.90 -24.67
N LYS A 376 -10.07 19.32 -25.80
CA LYS A 376 -10.67 20.27 -26.75
C LYS A 376 -11.98 19.75 -27.35
N GLU A 377 -12.00 18.50 -27.83
CA GLU A 377 -13.20 17.86 -28.38
C GLU A 377 -14.35 17.89 -27.38
N PHE A 378 -14.07 17.54 -26.13
CA PHE A 378 -15.06 17.51 -25.05
C PHE A 378 -15.28 18.86 -24.38
N GLY A 379 -14.63 19.94 -24.83
CA GLY A 379 -14.81 21.29 -24.27
C GLY A 379 -14.32 21.44 -22.82
N ILE A 380 -13.42 20.57 -22.36
CA ILE A 380 -12.85 20.62 -21.01
C ILE A 380 -11.69 21.61 -21.02
N LYS A 381 -11.74 22.62 -20.15
CA LYS A 381 -10.61 23.54 -19.93
C LYS A 381 -10.07 23.36 -18.52
N ILE A 382 -8.75 23.27 -18.40
CA ILE A 382 -8.05 23.09 -17.13
C ILE A 382 -7.20 24.32 -16.85
N SER A 383 -7.36 24.91 -15.66
CA SER A 383 -6.48 25.97 -15.17
C SER A 383 -5.04 25.44 -15.01
N GLU A 384 -4.05 26.26 -15.35
CA GLU A 384 -2.64 25.93 -15.09
C GLU A 384 -2.17 26.41 -13.70
N ARG A 385 -3.05 27.10 -12.97
CA ARG A 385 -2.80 27.58 -11.61
C ARG A 385 -3.38 26.64 -10.57
N LEU A 386 -2.58 26.41 -9.53
CA LEU A 386 -3.01 25.72 -8.31
C LEU A 386 -4.17 26.47 -7.65
N ALA A 387 -5.15 25.72 -7.16
CA ALA A 387 -6.25 26.26 -6.39
C ALA A 387 -5.74 26.86 -5.08
N SER A 388 -6.15 28.10 -4.81
CA SER A 388 -5.88 28.77 -3.54
C SER A 388 -7.08 28.59 -2.62
N VAL A 389 -6.84 28.05 -1.42
CA VAL A 389 -7.89 27.68 -0.46
C VAL A 389 -7.62 28.42 0.85
N GLU A 390 -8.67 29.04 1.40
CA GLU A 390 -8.62 29.58 2.76
C GLU A 390 -8.67 28.42 3.77
N ALA A 391 -7.57 28.22 4.48
CA ALA A 391 -7.42 27.21 5.52
C ALA A 391 -7.39 27.84 6.90
N ARG A 392 -7.43 26.99 7.94
CA ARG A 392 -7.39 27.42 9.34
C ARG A 392 -6.41 26.58 10.14
N ILE A 393 -5.54 27.25 10.88
CA ILE A 393 -4.62 26.62 11.84
C ILE A 393 -5.35 26.56 13.18
N LEU A 394 -5.77 25.35 13.57
CA LEU A 394 -6.41 25.11 14.85
C LEU A 394 -5.41 25.30 16.01
N PRO A 395 -5.85 25.85 17.16
CA PRO A 395 -4.99 25.94 18.33
C PRO A 395 -4.61 24.54 18.82
N ALA A 396 -3.34 24.36 19.19
CA ALA A 396 -2.89 23.11 19.78
C ALA A 396 -3.56 22.90 21.15
N PRO A 397 -3.98 21.66 21.49
CA PRO A 397 -4.51 21.39 22.82
C PRO A 397 -3.40 21.45 23.87
N ARG A 398 -3.73 21.89 25.08
CA ARG A 398 -2.79 21.86 26.21
C ARG A 398 -2.68 20.45 26.77
N LEU A 399 -1.47 19.96 26.91
CA LEU A 399 -1.16 18.67 27.52
C LEU A 399 -0.87 18.86 29.00
N LYS A 400 -1.40 17.96 29.83
CA LYS A 400 -1.13 17.90 31.27
C LYS A 400 -0.22 16.72 31.58
N TYR A 401 0.70 16.95 32.51
CA TYR A 401 1.70 16.03 33.05
C TYR A 401 1.57 15.93 34.59
N SER A 402 2.39 15.08 35.22
CA SER A 402 2.36 14.91 36.68
C SER A 402 2.74 16.18 37.43
N GLU A 403 2.05 16.43 38.54
CA GLU A 403 2.34 17.52 39.48
C GLU A 403 3.73 17.42 40.13
N THR A 404 4.34 16.23 40.12
CA THR A 404 5.68 15.97 40.66
C THR A 404 6.81 16.30 39.68
N GLY A 405 6.48 16.62 38.42
CA GLY A 405 7.42 17.12 37.42
C GLY A 405 7.75 18.60 37.65
N ARG A 406 8.87 19.07 37.08
CA ARG A 406 9.22 20.50 37.07
C ARG A 406 8.29 21.28 36.15
N GLU A 407 7.93 20.68 35.02
CA GLU A 407 6.91 21.18 34.09
C GLU A 407 5.66 20.29 34.17
N LYS A 408 4.52 20.92 34.44
CA LYS A 408 3.24 20.26 34.74
C LYS A 408 2.27 20.28 33.57
N ASP A 409 2.49 21.20 32.64
CA ASP A 409 1.70 21.35 31.44
C ASP A 409 2.59 21.77 30.27
N CYS A 410 2.12 21.48 29.06
CA CYS A 410 2.84 21.79 27.84
C CYS A 410 1.84 22.19 26.75
N LEU A 411 2.10 23.32 26.11
CA LEU A 411 1.42 23.68 24.87
C LEU A 411 2.32 23.30 23.69
N PRO A 412 1.95 22.30 22.87
CA PRO A 412 2.73 21.91 21.71
C PRO A 412 2.96 23.07 20.75
N ARG A 413 4.16 23.14 20.16
CA ARG A 413 4.50 24.14 19.14
C ARG A 413 4.74 23.44 17.83
N VAL A 414 4.02 23.86 16.78
CA VAL A 414 4.13 23.26 15.43
C VAL A 414 3.98 21.72 15.47
N GLY A 415 3.06 21.23 16.30
CA GLY A 415 2.82 19.79 16.47
C GLY A 415 3.90 19.03 17.24
N GLN A 416 4.88 19.70 17.86
CA GLN A 416 6.00 19.07 18.55
C GLN A 416 6.09 19.49 20.02
N TRP A 417 6.54 18.53 20.86
CA TRP A 417 6.91 18.72 22.25
C TRP A 417 7.85 17.58 22.68
N ASN A 418 8.41 17.67 23.90
CA ASN A 418 9.29 16.64 24.45
C ASN A 418 9.03 16.42 25.95
N MET A 419 9.67 15.38 26.50
CA MET A 419 9.57 14.98 27.91
C MET A 419 10.54 15.70 28.85
N MET A 420 11.35 16.66 28.36
CA MET A 420 12.30 17.35 29.23
C MET A 420 11.55 18.06 30.36
N ASN A 421 12.07 17.94 31.59
CA ASN A 421 11.50 18.49 32.83
C ASN A 421 10.12 17.95 33.24
N LYS A 422 9.55 16.99 32.50
CA LYS A 422 8.20 16.47 32.72
C LYS A 422 8.26 15.06 33.28
N LYS A 423 7.23 14.70 34.04
CA LYS A 423 6.96 13.32 34.46
C LYS A 423 5.60 12.90 33.93
N MET A 424 5.51 11.63 33.52
CA MET A 424 4.28 11.02 33.03
C MET A 424 3.15 11.19 34.05
N VAL A 425 1.93 11.46 33.59
CA VAL A 425 0.77 11.71 34.47
C VAL A 425 0.60 10.56 35.47
N ASN A 426 0.56 9.33 34.95
CA ASN A 426 0.51 8.10 35.74
C ASN A 426 1.68 7.20 35.31
N GLY A 427 2.75 7.18 36.11
CA GLY A 427 3.81 6.21 35.98
C GLY A 427 3.38 4.85 36.52
N ALA A 428 3.44 3.82 35.69
CA ALA A 428 3.15 2.45 36.10
C ALA A 428 4.28 1.88 36.97
N ARG A 429 3.97 0.76 37.61
CA ARG A 429 4.91 -0.01 38.44
C ARG A 429 5.44 -1.20 37.64
N VAL A 430 6.76 -1.42 37.69
CA VAL A 430 7.47 -2.57 37.13
C VAL A 430 8.60 -2.94 38.09
N ARG A 431 8.33 -3.85 39.01
CA ARG A 431 9.30 -4.37 40.00
C ARG A 431 9.91 -5.71 39.58
N SER A 432 9.18 -6.53 38.83
CA SER A 432 9.62 -7.83 38.36
C SER A 432 9.71 -7.84 36.84
N TRP A 433 10.92 -7.72 36.29
CA TRP A 433 11.13 -7.75 34.84
C TRP A 433 12.37 -8.56 34.44
N LEU A 434 12.43 -8.94 33.16
CA LEU A 434 13.49 -9.77 32.57
C LEU A 434 14.09 -9.10 31.35
N CYS A 435 15.33 -9.49 31.00
CA CYS A 435 15.91 -9.15 29.71
C CYS A 435 16.57 -10.37 29.05
N VAL A 436 16.29 -10.55 27.76
CA VAL A 436 16.90 -11.60 26.92
C VAL A 436 17.56 -10.95 25.70
N ASN A 437 18.84 -11.24 25.50
CA ASN A 437 19.62 -10.76 24.38
C ASN A 437 19.68 -11.81 23.27
N PHE A 438 19.24 -11.47 22.07
CA PHE A 438 19.33 -12.31 20.87
C PHE A 438 20.44 -11.89 19.91
N ALA A 439 21.20 -10.85 20.26
CA ALA A 439 22.25 -10.29 19.43
C ALA A 439 23.64 -10.70 19.94
N ARG A 440 24.31 -11.58 19.19
CA ARG A 440 25.63 -12.12 19.55
C ARG A 440 26.71 -11.04 19.71
N ASN A 441 26.61 -9.95 18.96
CA ASN A 441 27.55 -8.84 19.01
C ASN A 441 27.33 -7.89 20.21
N VAL A 442 26.26 -8.05 20.97
CA VAL A 442 26.03 -7.31 22.21
C VAL A 442 26.53 -8.14 23.38
N GLN A 443 27.61 -7.68 24.02
CA GLN A 443 28.14 -8.31 25.22
C GLN A 443 27.18 -8.13 26.41
N GLU A 444 27.21 -9.07 27.35
CA GLU A 444 26.33 -9.07 28.52
C GLU A 444 26.46 -7.78 29.35
N SER A 445 27.69 -7.30 29.58
CA SER A 445 27.96 -6.05 30.30
C SER A 445 27.29 -4.83 29.64
N MET A 446 27.33 -4.75 28.30
CA MET A 446 26.68 -3.70 27.52
C MET A 446 25.16 -3.79 27.60
N ALA A 447 24.60 -5.01 27.49
CA ALA A 447 23.16 -5.23 27.62
C ALA A 447 22.65 -4.84 29.02
N THR A 448 23.37 -5.25 30.06
CA THR A 448 23.07 -4.90 31.46
C THR A 448 23.16 -3.38 31.69
N GLY A 449 24.23 -2.74 31.19
CA GLY A 449 24.39 -1.29 31.25
C GLY A 449 23.24 -0.53 30.57
N PHE A 450 22.85 -0.96 29.37
CA PHE A 450 21.71 -0.39 28.65
C PHE A 450 20.40 -0.54 29.44
N CYS A 451 20.13 -1.72 29.99
CA CYS A 451 18.89 -1.95 30.73
C CYS A 451 18.84 -1.09 32.02
N ARG A 452 19.96 -0.93 32.71
CA ARG A 452 20.07 -0.06 33.89
C ARG A 452 19.80 1.41 33.54
N GLU A 453 20.36 1.91 32.44
CA GLU A 453 20.10 3.28 31.97
C GLU A 453 18.64 3.48 31.54
N LEU A 454 18.04 2.46 30.91
CA LEU A 454 16.62 2.49 30.57
C LEU A 454 15.74 2.51 31.82
N ALA A 455 16.04 1.69 32.83
CA ALA A 455 15.34 1.68 34.11
C ALA A 455 15.44 3.05 34.82
N ARG A 456 16.63 3.66 34.84
CA ARG A 456 16.83 5.03 35.35
C ARG A 456 15.99 6.05 34.59
N MET A 457 15.89 5.93 33.28
CA MET A 457 15.03 6.81 32.47
C MET A 457 13.55 6.62 32.78
N CYS A 458 13.08 5.39 33.00
CA CYS A 458 11.72 5.11 33.47
C CYS A 458 11.44 5.78 34.82
N GLN A 459 12.34 5.66 35.79
CA GLN A 459 12.23 6.32 37.09
C GLN A 459 12.23 7.85 36.96
N ALA A 460 13.15 8.42 36.18
CA ALA A 460 13.22 9.85 35.93
C ALA A 460 11.93 10.39 35.27
N SER A 461 11.28 9.57 34.43
CA SER A 461 10.00 9.86 33.79
C SER A 461 8.79 9.67 34.69
N GLY A 462 8.97 9.17 35.92
CA GLY A 462 7.92 9.07 36.94
C GLY A 462 7.37 7.65 37.20
N MET A 463 7.98 6.60 36.64
CA MET A 463 7.58 5.21 36.89
C MET A 463 8.20 4.65 38.19
N ASP A 464 7.51 3.73 38.86
CA ASP A 464 8.09 2.88 39.91
C ASP A 464 8.74 1.67 39.24
N PHE A 465 10.00 1.80 38.83
CA PHE A 465 10.70 0.82 38.01
C PHE A 465 11.94 0.27 38.74
N ALA A 466 12.06 -1.06 38.87
CA ALA A 466 13.22 -1.70 39.49
C ALA A 466 14.47 -1.56 38.61
N LEU A 467 15.60 -1.16 39.20
CA LEU A 467 16.85 -0.91 38.45
C LEU A 467 17.48 -2.18 37.87
N GLU A 468 17.31 -3.31 38.55
CA GLU A 468 17.87 -4.60 38.15
C GLU A 468 16.75 -5.58 37.76
N PRO A 469 16.98 -6.45 36.76
CA PRO A 469 16.05 -7.52 36.41
C PRO A 469 16.05 -8.61 37.48
N VAL A 470 15.00 -9.45 37.49
CA VAL A 470 14.87 -10.60 38.41
C VAL A 470 16.02 -11.59 38.24
N LEU A 471 16.47 -11.78 37.01
CA LEU A 471 17.60 -12.63 36.66
C LEU A 471 18.58 -11.85 35.77
N PRO A 472 19.90 -12.18 35.82
CA PRO A 472 20.89 -11.59 34.93
C PRO A 472 20.51 -11.72 33.44
N VAL A 473 20.98 -10.77 32.62
CA VAL A 473 20.76 -10.81 31.17
C VAL A 473 21.50 -12.01 30.58
N ILE A 474 20.87 -12.76 29.67
CA ILE A 474 21.55 -13.84 28.95
C ILE A 474 21.45 -13.65 27.44
N TYR A 475 22.41 -14.26 26.75
CA TYR A 475 22.31 -14.48 25.32
C TYR A 475 21.53 -15.76 25.00
N VAL A 476 20.57 -15.65 24.08
CA VAL A 476 19.84 -16.78 23.48
C VAL A 476 20.01 -16.69 21.98
N ARG A 477 20.28 -17.83 21.33
CA ARG A 477 20.37 -17.85 19.87
C ARG A 477 18.99 -17.58 19.25
N PRO A 478 18.89 -16.77 18.17
CA PRO A 478 17.61 -16.45 17.53
C PRO A 478 16.74 -17.66 17.14
N ASP A 479 17.35 -18.76 16.70
CA ASP A 479 16.66 -20.01 16.34
C ASP A 479 16.06 -20.74 17.54
N GLN A 480 16.44 -20.37 18.77
CA GLN A 480 15.95 -20.95 20.02
C GLN A 480 15.01 -19.99 20.78
N VAL A 481 14.43 -18.99 20.10
CA VAL A 481 13.59 -17.95 20.72
C VAL A 481 12.49 -18.52 21.61
N GLU A 482 11.72 -19.49 21.15
CA GLU A 482 10.62 -20.05 21.93
C GLU A 482 11.11 -20.78 23.18
N ARG A 483 12.06 -21.71 23.01
CA ARG A 483 12.64 -22.48 24.12
C ARG A 483 13.31 -21.55 25.13
N GLY A 484 14.08 -20.57 24.65
CA GLY A 484 14.81 -19.63 25.49
C GLY A 484 13.88 -18.73 26.30
N LEU A 485 12.83 -18.15 25.69
CA LEU A 485 11.88 -17.31 26.41
C LEU A 485 11.10 -18.12 27.46
N LYS A 486 10.59 -19.30 27.11
CA LYS A 486 9.84 -20.17 28.03
C LYS A 486 10.71 -20.62 29.21
N ALA A 487 11.96 -21.04 28.95
CA ALA A 487 12.90 -21.40 30.01
C ALA A 487 13.19 -20.21 30.94
N ARG A 488 13.47 -19.03 30.40
CA ARG A 488 13.76 -17.84 31.22
C ARG A 488 12.58 -17.36 32.03
N PHE A 489 11.38 -17.47 31.49
CA PHE A 489 10.16 -17.20 32.24
C PHE A 489 10.00 -18.18 33.41
N HIS A 490 10.22 -19.47 33.18
CA HIS A 490 10.14 -20.50 34.22
C HIS A 490 11.19 -20.31 35.33
N ASP A 491 12.44 -20.05 34.96
CA ASP A 491 13.52 -19.76 35.91
C ASP A 491 13.15 -18.56 36.81
N ALA A 492 12.60 -17.50 36.19
CA ALA A 492 12.22 -16.28 36.90
C ALA A 492 11.05 -16.51 37.85
N MET A 493 10.02 -17.25 37.42
CA MET A 493 8.89 -17.62 38.26
C MET A 493 9.33 -18.49 39.45
N THR A 494 10.30 -19.39 39.24
CA THR A 494 10.90 -20.19 40.31
C THR A 494 11.65 -19.31 41.31
N ALA A 495 12.44 -18.34 40.82
CA ALA A 495 13.21 -17.42 41.65
C ALA A 495 12.32 -16.45 42.48
N LEU A 496 11.17 -16.03 41.95
CA LEU A 496 10.21 -15.18 42.68
C LEU A 496 9.44 -15.91 43.78
N GLY A 497 9.44 -17.26 43.75
CA GLY A 497 8.89 -18.11 44.79
C GLY A 497 7.36 -18.00 44.97
N PRO A 498 6.79 -18.56 46.05
CA PRO A 498 5.35 -18.63 46.29
C PRO A 498 4.65 -17.29 46.59
N GLN A 499 5.37 -16.16 46.56
CA GLN A 499 4.81 -14.81 46.83
C GLN A 499 3.81 -14.32 45.77
N ARG A 500 3.47 -15.13 44.75
CA ARG A 500 2.56 -14.80 43.65
C ARG A 500 2.91 -13.47 42.95
N LYS A 501 4.19 -13.11 42.89
CA LYS A 501 4.63 -11.95 42.09
C LYS A 501 4.71 -12.38 40.63
N GLU A 502 3.90 -11.76 39.79
CA GLU A 502 3.94 -11.96 38.34
C GLU A 502 5.10 -11.18 37.72
N ILE A 503 5.62 -11.66 36.59
CA ILE A 503 6.58 -10.90 35.78
C ILE A 503 5.78 -9.85 35.00
N GLU A 504 6.13 -8.57 35.15
CA GLU A 504 5.39 -7.44 34.58
C GLU A 504 5.91 -7.03 33.19
N LEU A 505 7.16 -7.35 32.86
CA LEU A 505 7.80 -6.94 31.61
C LEU A 505 8.96 -7.86 31.19
N LEU A 506 9.07 -8.11 29.89
CA LEU A 506 10.27 -8.65 29.25
C LEU A 506 10.87 -7.67 28.23
N ILE A 507 12.17 -7.42 28.36
CA ILE A 507 12.94 -6.64 27.38
C ILE A 507 13.69 -7.61 26.46
N GLY A 508 13.51 -7.47 25.14
CA GLY A 508 14.19 -8.28 24.14
C GLY A 508 15.19 -7.46 23.32
N ILE A 509 16.48 -7.75 23.38
CA ILE A 509 17.49 -7.10 22.51
C ILE A 509 17.63 -7.92 21.23
N LEU A 510 17.32 -7.32 20.08
CA LEU A 510 17.28 -7.97 18.77
C LEU A 510 18.37 -7.41 17.85
N PRO A 511 18.94 -8.23 16.94
CA PRO A 511 19.73 -7.73 15.82
C PRO A 511 18.94 -6.73 14.96
N ASP A 512 19.65 -5.80 14.33
CA ASP A 512 19.04 -4.83 13.40
C ASP A 512 18.32 -5.49 12.21
N ASN A 513 18.86 -6.60 11.72
CA ASN A 513 18.18 -7.50 10.78
C ASN A 513 17.73 -8.75 11.52
N ASN A 514 16.44 -8.83 11.86
CA ASN A 514 15.90 -9.85 12.76
C ASN A 514 14.92 -10.83 12.10
N GLY A 515 14.63 -10.73 10.80
CA GLY A 515 13.79 -11.72 10.10
C GLY A 515 12.47 -12.02 10.82
N SER A 516 12.19 -13.30 11.11
CA SER A 516 10.99 -13.74 11.84
C SER A 516 11.07 -13.54 13.36
N LEU A 517 12.27 -13.33 13.92
CA LEU A 517 12.54 -13.34 15.36
C LEU A 517 11.64 -12.37 16.14
N TYR A 518 11.39 -11.18 15.58
CA TYR A 518 10.49 -10.21 16.22
C TYR A 518 9.07 -10.76 16.36
N GLY A 519 8.55 -11.39 15.30
CA GLY A 519 7.23 -12.01 15.31
C GLY A 519 7.16 -13.20 16.25
N ASP A 520 8.19 -14.04 16.26
CA ASP A 520 8.28 -15.21 17.14
C ASP A 520 8.34 -14.81 18.62
N LEU A 521 9.16 -13.82 18.97
CA LEU A 521 9.21 -13.27 20.34
C LEU A 521 7.84 -12.73 20.75
N LYS A 522 7.18 -11.98 19.85
CA LYS A 522 5.87 -11.39 20.11
C LYS A 522 4.79 -12.44 20.34
N ARG A 523 4.70 -13.45 19.48
CA ARG A 523 3.80 -14.58 19.63
C ARG A 523 4.02 -15.28 20.97
N VAL A 524 5.25 -15.65 21.29
CA VAL A 524 5.57 -16.40 22.52
C VAL A 524 5.26 -15.57 23.76
N CYS A 525 5.62 -14.28 23.79
CA CYS A 525 5.32 -13.44 24.93
C CYS A 525 3.81 -13.18 25.07
N GLU A 526 3.13 -12.73 24.02
CA GLU A 526 1.75 -12.21 24.12
C GLU A 526 0.68 -13.33 24.09
N ILE A 527 0.94 -14.45 23.42
CA ILE A 527 -0.01 -15.58 23.30
C ILE A 527 0.35 -16.72 24.25
N ASP A 528 1.59 -17.21 24.23
CA ASP A 528 1.94 -18.42 25.00
C ASP A 528 2.15 -18.13 26.49
N LEU A 529 2.72 -16.96 26.82
CA LEU A 529 3.12 -16.60 28.20
C LEU A 529 2.26 -15.52 28.86
N GLY A 530 1.44 -14.79 28.10
CA GLY A 530 0.66 -13.66 28.62
C GLY A 530 1.53 -12.50 29.16
N LEU A 531 2.74 -12.34 28.63
CA LEU A 531 3.75 -11.42 29.14
C LEU A 531 3.92 -10.17 28.25
N ILE A 532 3.90 -9.00 28.88
CA ILE A 532 4.16 -7.73 28.20
C ILE A 532 5.63 -7.68 27.77
N SER A 533 5.89 -7.35 26.50
CA SER A 533 7.24 -7.31 25.93
C SER A 533 7.63 -5.97 25.27
N GLN A 534 8.88 -5.56 25.44
CA GLN A 534 9.50 -4.41 24.77
C GLN A 534 10.80 -4.82 24.06
N CYS A 535 10.79 -4.79 22.72
CA CYS A 535 11.97 -5.10 21.92
C CYS A 535 12.82 -3.84 21.65
N CYS A 536 14.14 -4.00 21.66
CA CYS A 536 15.13 -2.97 21.36
C CYS A 536 16.11 -3.50 20.31
N LEU A 537 16.59 -2.65 19.41
CA LEU A 537 17.56 -3.05 18.38
C LEU A 537 19.00 -2.82 18.83
N THR A 538 19.94 -3.60 18.29
CA THR A 538 21.38 -3.46 18.55
C THR A 538 21.89 -2.04 18.39
N LYS A 539 21.53 -1.32 17.31
CA LYS A 539 21.92 0.08 17.12
C LYS A 539 21.47 1.02 18.24
N GLN A 540 20.35 0.72 18.90
CA GLN A 540 19.81 1.52 20.01
C GLN A 540 20.62 1.27 21.29
N VAL A 541 21.01 0.02 21.53
CA VAL A 541 21.86 -0.39 22.64
C VAL A 541 23.23 0.27 22.52
N PHE A 542 23.88 0.18 21.36
CA PHE A 542 25.19 0.80 21.15
C PHE A 542 25.18 2.33 21.21
N LYS A 543 24.11 2.97 20.71
CA LYS A 543 24.02 4.43 20.69
C LYS A 543 23.66 5.01 22.06
N MET A 544 22.87 4.30 22.86
CA MET A 544 22.43 4.66 24.22
C MET A 544 22.00 6.14 24.37
N ASN A 545 21.29 6.66 23.37
CA ASN A 545 20.90 8.07 23.34
C ASN A 545 19.73 8.34 24.30
N LYS A 546 19.82 9.40 25.11
CA LYS A 546 18.78 9.80 26.07
C LYS A 546 17.37 9.94 25.45
N GLN A 547 17.26 10.47 24.23
CA GLN A 547 15.98 10.56 23.53
C GLN A 547 15.41 9.19 23.16
N ILE A 548 16.27 8.22 22.81
CA ILE A 548 15.84 6.84 22.54
C ILE A 548 15.30 6.21 23.83
N LEU A 549 16.03 6.34 24.94
CA LEU A 549 15.60 5.83 26.24
C LEU A 549 14.29 6.48 26.70
N ALA A 550 14.13 7.78 26.52
CA ALA A 550 12.89 8.48 26.83
C ALA A 550 11.71 7.94 26.01
N ASN A 551 11.89 7.78 24.69
CA ASN A 551 10.85 7.21 23.82
C ASN A 551 10.53 5.74 24.17
N LEU A 552 11.51 4.94 24.59
CA LEU A 552 11.29 3.58 25.09
C LEU A 552 10.49 3.59 26.40
N SER A 553 10.84 4.46 27.35
CA SER A 553 10.10 4.59 28.61
C SER A 553 8.62 4.95 28.39
N LEU A 554 8.33 5.82 27.42
CA LEU A 554 6.96 6.17 27.02
C LEU A 554 6.17 4.95 26.52
N LYS A 555 6.81 4.07 25.76
CA LYS A 555 6.18 2.84 25.26
C LYS A 555 5.97 1.82 26.39
N ILE A 556 6.97 1.66 27.26
CA ILE A 556 6.88 0.74 28.40
C ILE A 556 5.75 1.16 29.32
N ASN A 557 5.69 2.45 29.71
CA ASN A 557 4.66 2.95 30.60
C ASN A 557 3.24 2.65 30.11
N VAL A 558 2.95 2.90 28.83
CA VAL A 558 1.62 2.62 28.25
C VAL A 558 1.32 1.12 28.25
N LYS A 559 2.30 0.29 27.90
CA LYS A 559 2.12 -1.17 27.84
C LYS A 559 1.79 -1.78 29.20
N VAL A 560 2.44 -1.29 30.26
CA VAL A 560 2.19 -1.75 31.63
C VAL A 560 1.06 -0.96 32.33
N GLY A 561 0.20 -0.27 31.56
CA GLY A 561 -1.05 0.31 32.03
C GLY A 561 -0.99 1.76 32.54
N GLY A 562 0.16 2.42 32.43
CA GLY A 562 0.36 3.84 32.77
C GLY A 562 -0.20 4.80 31.72
N ARG A 563 -0.22 6.09 32.05
CA ARG A 563 -0.62 7.19 31.15
C ARG A 563 0.51 8.21 31.07
N ASN A 564 0.98 8.47 29.85
CA ASN A 564 2.05 9.43 29.64
C ASN A 564 1.57 10.87 29.81
N THR A 565 0.45 11.20 29.19
CA THR A 565 -0.13 12.55 29.09
C THR A 565 -1.64 12.48 29.03
N VAL A 566 -2.31 13.56 29.46
CA VAL A 566 -3.75 13.75 29.25
C VAL A 566 -4.00 15.13 28.65
N LEU A 567 -5.14 15.31 27.97
CA LEU A 567 -5.58 16.63 27.51
C LEU A 567 -6.10 17.43 28.70
N ALA A 568 -5.62 18.66 28.89
CA ALA A 568 -6.03 19.49 30.03
C ALA A 568 -7.56 19.76 30.04
N ASP A 569 -8.16 19.91 28.85
CA ASP A 569 -9.59 20.12 28.72
C ASP A 569 -10.41 18.85 28.97
N ALA A 570 -9.80 17.65 28.88
CA ALA A 570 -10.49 16.43 29.25
C ALA A 570 -10.75 16.37 30.77
N LEU A 571 -9.78 16.79 31.57
CA LEU A 571 -9.88 16.83 33.04
C LEU A 571 -10.99 17.78 33.54
N THR A 572 -11.28 18.83 32.76
CA THR A 572 -12.30 19.84 33.08
C THR A 572 -13.60 19.63 32.30
N ARG A 573 -13.73 18.52 31.56
CA ARG A 573 -14.89 18.18 30.73
C ARG A 573 -15.27 19.24 29.69
N ARG A 574 -14.25 19.86 29.06
CA ARG A 574 -14.41 20.94 28.07
C ARG A 574 -14.13 20.51 26.63
N ILE A 575 -14.11 19.21 26.35
CA ILE A 575 -13.97 18.70 24.98
C ILE A 575 -15.37 18.37 24.45
N PRO A 576 -15.93 19.19 23.54
CA PRO A 576 -17.28 19.01 23.05
C PRO A 576 -17.46 17.62 22.42
N LEU A 577 -18.61 17.00 22.65
CA LEU A 577 -18.98 15.66 22.15
C LEU A 577 -18.11 14.50 22.66
N VAL A 578 -17.12 14.75 23.51
CA VAL A 578 -16.22 13.71 24.05
C VAL A 578 -16.36 13.61 25.56
N THR A 579 -16.31 14.74 26.27
CA THR A 579 -16.26 14.75 27.75
C THR A 579 -17.49 15.33 28.43
N ASP A 580 -18.47 15.77 27.64
CA ASP A 580 -19.77 16.27 28.12
C ASP A 580 -20.65 15.17 28.73
N LYS A 581 -20.52 13.94 28.23
CA LYS A 581 -21.17 12.72 28.75
C LYS A 581 -20.36 11.47 28.38
N PRO A 582 -20.58 10.32 29.03
CA PRO A 582 -19.85 9.09 28.76
C PRO A 582 -19.81 8.78 27.27
N THR A 583 -18.63 8.92 26.67
CA THR A 583 -18.41 8.74 25.23
C THR A 583 -17.27 7.75 25.03
N ILE A 584 -17.48 6.77 24.16
CA ILE A 584 -16.44 5.82 23.73
C ILE A 584 -15.98 6.17 22.31
N ILE A 585 -14.67 6.16 22.08
CA ILE A 585 -14.08 6.43 20.76
C ILE A 585 -13.46 5.14 20.23
N PHE A 586 -13.93 4.72 19.06
CA PHE A 586 -13.41 3.59 18.29
C PHE A 586 -12.47 4.04 17.18
N GLY A 587 -11.50 3.19 16.88
CA GLY A 587 -10.69 3.23 15.66
C GLY A 587 -10.71 1.85 15.00
N ALA A 588 -10.90 1.79 13.69
CA ALA A 588 -10.98 0.52 12.96
C ALA A 588 -10.22 0.59 11.63
N ASP A 589 -9.49 -0.47 11.31
CA ASP A 589 -8.68 -0.61 10.09
C ASP A 589 -8.69 -2.06 9.59
N VAL A 590 -8.46 -2.23 8.28
CA VAL A 590 -8.27 -3.54 7.65
C VAL A 590 -6.97 -3.53 6.85
N THR A 591 -6.07 -4.45 7.19
CA THR A 591 -4.82 -4.64 6.46
C THR A 591 -4.94 -5.85 5.51
N HIS A 592 -4.69 -5.63 4.22
CA HIS A 592 -4.65 -6.69 3.22
C HIS A 592 -3.26 -7.28 3.02
N PRO A 593 -3.16 -8.55 2.58
CA PRO A 593 -1.92 -9.14 2.10
C PRO A 593 -1.29 -8.36 0.95
N HIS A 594 0.02 -8.52 0.80
CA HIS A 594 0.76 -7.88 -0.27
C HIS A 594 0.28 -8.37 -1.66
N PRO A 595 0.38 -7.54 -2.71
CA PRO A 595 0.08 -7.97 -4.07
C PRO A 595 0.88 -9.23 -4.47
N GLY A 596 0.19 -10.28 -4.91
CA GLY A 596 0.77 -11.56 -5.30
C GLY A 596 0.81 -12.64 -4.22
N GLU A 597 0.33 -12.36 -3.00
CA GLU A 597 0.00 -13.37 -1.99
C GLU A 597 -1.50 -13.65 -2.03
N ASP A 598 -1.90 -14.76 -2.66
CA ASP A 598 -3.31 -15.04 -2.96
C ASP A 598 -4.05 -15.85 -1.87
N SER A 599 -3.33 -16.30 -0.82
CA SER A 599 -3.88 -17.21 0.20
C SER A 599 -3.94 -16.64 1.61
N SER A 600 -3.27 -15.52 1.87
CA SER A 600 -3.26 -14.92 3.21
C SER A 600 -4.58 -14.20 3.51
N PRO A 601 -5.10 -14.25 4.74
CA PRO A 601 -6.32 -13.52 5.11
C PRO A 601 -6.06 -12.01 5.18
N SER A 602 -7.13 -11.21 5.09
CA SER A 602 -7.06 -9.82 5.56
C SER A 602 -7.19 -9.80 7.08
N ILE A 603 -6.61 -8.80 7.75
CA ILE A 603 -6.70 -8.67 9.21
C ILE A 603 -7.45 -7.38 9.54
N ALA A 604 -8.61 -7.51 10.20
CA ALA A 604 -9.32 -6.39 10.79
C ALA A 604 -8.82 -6.12 12.21
N ALA A 605 -8.66 -4.85 12.55
CA ALA A 605 -8.31 -4.41 13.89
C ALA A 605 -9.30 -3.34 14.34
N VAL A 606 -9.87 -3.51 15.53
CA VAL A 606 -10.79 -2.53 16.14
C VAL A 606 -10.27 -2.20 17.53
N VAL A 607 -10.06 -0.92 17.79
CA VAL A 607 -9.66 -0.39 19.09
C VAL A 607 -10.76 0.49 19.65
N ALA A 608 -10.88 0.55 20.98
CA ALA A 608 -11.77 1.49 21.64
C ALA A 608 -11.16 2.06 22.91
N SER A 609 -11.43 3.34 23.19
CA SER A 609 -11.05 3.99 24.44
C SER A 609 -11.61 3.23 25.64
N GLN A 610 -10.86 3.11 26.74
CA GLN A 610 -11.20 2.35 27.94
C GLN A 610 -11.27 3.23 29.20
N ASP A 611 -11.09 4.53 29.04
CA ASP A 611 -11.19 5.52 30.09
C ASP A 611 -11.93 6.77 29.65
N TRP A 612 -12.70 7.34 30.58
CA TRP A 612 -13.45 8.56 30.40
C TRP A 612 -13.43 9.33 31.73
N PRO A 613 -13.22 10.66 31.72
CA PRO A 613 -13.21 11.57 30.56
C PRO A 613 -11.87 11.71 29.83
N GLU A 614 -10.78 11.07 30.28
CA GLU A 614 -9.43 11.37 29.74
C GLU A 614 -9.16 10.81 28.34
N VAL A 615 -9.80 9.70 27.95
CA VAL A 615 -9.70 9.07 26.62
C VAL A 615 -8.24 8.86 26.17
N THR A 616 -7.46 8.18 27.01
CA THR A 616 -6.01 7.94 26.80
C THR A 616 -5.63 6.48 26.72
N LYS A 617 -6.45 5.58 27.27
CA LYS A 617 -6.23 4.13 27.26
C LYS A 617 -7.12 3.52 26.20
N TYR A 618 -6.58 2.58 25.42
CA TYR A 618 -7.32 1.87 24.39
C TYR A 618 -7.10 0.37 24.56
N ALA A 619 -8.17 -0.41 24.37
CA ALA A 619 -8.09 -1.85 24.16
C ALA A 619 -8.26 -2.12 22.66
N GLY A 620 -7.64 -3.19 22.17
CA GLY A 620 -7.70 -3.58 20.77
C GLY A 620 -8.05 -5.04 20.62
N LEU A 621 -8.88 -5.33 19.63
CA LEU A 621 -9.18 -6.68 19.16
C LEU A 621 -8.72 -6.80 17.71
N VAL A 622 -8.36 -8.00 17.30
CA VAL A 622 -7.99 -8.32 15.92
C VAL A 622 -8.74 -9.57 15.47
N SER A 623 -9.15 -9.59 14.20
CA SER A 623 -9.85 -10.72 13.60
C SER A 623 -9.34 -10.97 12.19
N ALA A 624 -9.15 -12.25 11.84
CA ALA A 624 -8.79 -12.64 10.49
C ALA A 624 -10.07 -12.80 9.66
N GLN A 625 -10.07 -12.24 8.45
CA GLN A 625 -11.22 -12.26 7.55
C GLN A 625 -10.82 -12.64 6.13
N THR A 626 -11.83 -12.80 5.28
CA THR A 626 -11.67 -13.26 3.89
C THR A 626 -10.60 -12.45 3.11
N HIS A 627 -9.89 -13.12 2.20
CA HIS A 627 -8.83 -12.51 1.39
C HIS A 627 -9.34 -11.27 0.65
N ARG A 628 -8.69 -10.11 0.87
CA ARG A 628 -9.05 -8.80 0.31
C ARG A 628 -10.47 -8.33 0.61
N GLN A 629 -11.08 -8.82 1.68
CA GLN A 629 -12.33 -8.28 2.22
C GLN A 629 -12.06 -6.98 2.96
N GLU A 630 -12.70 -5.88 2.57
CA GLU A 630 -12.57 -4.57 3.23
C GLU A 630 -13.57 -4.40 4.38
N LEU A 631 -14.80 -4.93 4.27
CA LEU A 631 -15.79 -4.81 5.35
C LEU A 631 -15.36 -5.66 6.55
N ILE A 632 -15.49 -5.12 7.75
CA ILE A 632 -15.14 -5.86 8.98
C ILE A 632 -16.24 -6.87 9.28
N GLU A 633 -15.97 -8.14 8.98
CA GLU A 633 -16.95 -9.24 9.15
C GLU A 633 -17.29 -9.48 10.62
N ASP A 634 -16.29 -9.36 11.50
CA ASP A 634 -16.40 -9.69 12.92
C ASP A 634 -16.74 -8.48 13.81
N LEU A 635 -17.26 -7.40 13.21
CA LEU A 635 -17.62 -6.19 13.95
C LEU A 635 -18.73 -6.49 14.97
N TYR A 636 -19.70 -7.31 14.53
CA TYR A 636 -20.74 -7.95 15.32
C TYR A 636 -21.07 -9.31 14.70
N ASN A 637 -21.27 -10.32 15.53
CA ASN A 637 -21.66 -11.65 15.07
C ASN A 637 -22.68 -12.29 16.01
N VAL A 638 -23.42 -13.26 15.48
CA VAL A 638 -24.36 -14.08 16.24
C VAL A 638 -24.08 -15.53 15.92
N THR A 639 -23.82 -16.32 16.96
CA THR A 639 -23.58 -17.77 16.84
C THR A 639 -24.62 -18.52 17.67
N HIS A 640 -25.07 -19.68 17.18
CA HIS A 640 -25.96 -20.55 17.95
C HIS A 640 -25.15 -21.64 18.62
N ASP A 641 -25.13 -21.61 19.95
CA ASP A 641 -24.55 -22.67 20.77
C ASP A 641 -25.64 -23.66 21.20
N PRO A 642 -25.45 -24.98 21.02
CA PRO A 642 -26.44 -25.99 21.37
C PRO A 642 -26.89 -25.99 22.83
N GLN A 643 -26.06 -25.49 23.76
CA GLN A 643 -26.34 -25.48 25.21
C GLN A 643 -26.69 -24.07 25.73
N ARG A 644 -26.08 -23.03 25.17
CA ARG A 644 -26.21 -21.64 25.65
C ARG A 644 -27.18 -20.80 24.81
N GLY A 645 -27.72 -21.36 23.75
CA GLY A 645 -28.64 -20.68 22.84
C GLY A 645 -27.92 -19.67 21.95
N THR A 646 -28.58 -18.56 21.62
CA THR A 646 -28.02 -17.49 20.79
C THR A 646 -26.95 -16.71 21.55
N ILE A 647 -25.70 -16.79 21.10
CA ILE A 647 -24.56 -16.04 21.62
C ILE A 647 -24.29 -14.86 20.70
N HIS A 648 -24.43 -13.66 21.26
CA HIS A 648 -24.05 -12.41 20.62
C HIS A 648 -22.58 -12.12 20.89
N GLY A 649 -21.80 -11.87 19.83
CA GLY A 649 -20.36 -11.62 19.89
C GLY A 649 -19.94 -10.46 18.99
N GLY A 650 -18.65 -10.43 18.66
CA GLY A 650 -18.03 -9.43 17.80
C GLY A 650 -17.30 -8.32 18.55
N MET A 651 -16.43 -7.64 17.81
CA MET A 651 -15.41 -6.75 18.36
C MET A 651 -16.01 -5.53 19.07
N VAL A 652 -17.07 -4.94 18.53
CA VAL A 652 -17.71 -3.76 19.15
C VAL A 652 -18.34 -4.12 20.49
N ARG A 653 -19.05 -5.24 20.55
CA ARG A 653 -19.70 -5.71 21.78
C ARG A 653 -18.70 -5.93 22.90
N GLU A 654 -17.62 -6.65 22.64
CA GLU A 654 -16.59 -6.94 23.65
C GLU A 654 -15.92 -5.66 24.17
N LEU A 655 -15.65 -4.70 23.28
CA LEU A 655 -15.07 -3.41 23.65
C LEU A 655 -16.04 -2.53 24.47
N LEU A 656 -17.36 -2.58 24.19
CA LEU A 656 -18.38 -1.91 25.00
C LEU A 656 -18.48 -2.51 26.40
N ILE A 657 -18.42 -3.83 26.52
CA ILE A 657 -18.40 -4.52 27.82
C ILE A 657 -17.14 -4.14 28.60
N SER A 658 -15.99 -4.15 27.94
CA SER A 658 -14.71 -3.73 28.54
C SER A 658 -14.76 -2.28 29.03
N PHE A 659 -15.35 -1.37 28.24
CA PHE A 659 -15.54 0.03 28.64
C PHE A 659 -16.41 0.14 29.90
N LYS A 660 -17.54 -0.55 29.96
CA LYS A 660 -18.41 -0.54 31.16
C LYS A 660 -17.72 -1.10 32.39
N ARG A 661 -16.93 -2.18 32.24
CA ARG A 661 -16.15 -2.76 33.33
C ARG A 661 -15.07 -1.80 33.85
N THR A 662 -14.41 -1.07 32.94
CA THR A 662 -13.27 -0.22 33.29
C THR A 662 -13.70 1.15 33.81
N THR A 663 -14.74 1.75 33.24
CA THR A 663 -15.20 3.10 33.59
C THR A 663 -16.35 3.12 34.60
N GLY A 664 -17.07 2.00 34.75
CA GLY A 664 -18.32 1.96 35.49
C GLY A 664 -19.49 2.60 34.73
N GLU A 665 -19.30 3.13 33.53
CA GLU A 665 -20.32 3.86 32.75
C GLU A 665 -20.74 3.12 31.49
N LYS A 666 -22.02 3.28 31.09
CA LYS A 666 -22.45 2.84 29.74
C LYS A 666 -22.22 4.02 28.80
N PRO A 667 -21.61 3.83 27.62
CA PRO A 667 -21.41 4.93 26.70
C PRO A 667 -22.77 5.42 26.18
N GLU A 668 -23.02 6.72 26.29
CA GLU A 668 -24.17 7.41 25.72
C GLU A 668 -23.90 7.88 24.28
N ARG A 669 -22.63 7.85 23.85
CA ARG A 669 -22.19 8.24 22.52
C ARG A 669 -21.04 7.38 22.05
N ILE A 670 -21.08 7.02 20.77
CA ILE A 670 -20.00 6.33 20.06
C ILE A 670 -19.44 7.28 18.99
N ILE A 671 -18.12 7.48 18.99
CA ILE A 671 -17.40 8.11 17.88
C ILE A 671 -16.59 7.01 17.20
N PHE A 672 -16.77 6.80 15.89
CA PHE A 672 -16.13 5.70 15.16
C PHE A 672 -15.26 6.25 14.03
N TYR A 673 -13.94 6.08 14.15
CA TYR A 673 -12.98 6.40 13.08
C TYR A 673 -12.66 5.13 12.29
N ARG A 674 -13.09 5.09 11.02
CA ARG A 674 -12.79 3.98 10.09
C ARG A 674 -11.73 4.43 9.08
N ASP A 675 -10.55 3.83 9.13
CA ASP A 675 -9.43 4.10 8.20
C ASP A 675 -9.58 3.27 6.91
N GLY A 676 -8.82 3.55 5.86
CA GLY A 676 -8.61 2.63 4.72
C GLY A 676 -9.75 2.49 3.69
N VAL A 677 -10.95 3.01 3.95
CA VAL A 677 -12.10 2.81 3.06
C VAL A 677 -12.07 3.78 1.87
N SER A 678 -12.24 3.24 0.66
CA SER A 678 -12.35 4.07 -0.55
C SER A 678 -13.75 4.66 -0.74
N GLU A 679 -13.86 5.78 -1.48
CA GLU A 679 -15.15 6.45 -1.76
C GLU A 679 -16.21 5.50 -2.35
N GLY A 680 -15.80 4.53 -3.18
CA GLY A 680 -16.69 3.54 -3.78
C GLY A 680 -17.27 2.52 -2.78
N GLN A 681 -16.72 2.44 -1.58
CA GLN A 681 -17.11 1.49 -0.53
C GLN A 681 -17.88 2.16 0.62
N PHE A 682 -17.99 3.50 0.64
CA PHE A 682 -18.66 4.22 1.74
C PHE A 682 -20.09 3.75 2.00
N TYR A 683 -20.87 3.49 0.94
CA TYR A 683 -22.23 2.96 1.11
C TYR A 683 -22.25 1.55 1.69
N GLN A 684 -21.28 0.70 1.36
CA GLN A 684 -21.20 -0.64 1.93
C GLN A 684 -20.87 -0.57 3.43
N VAL A 685 -19.93 0.29 3.82
CA VAL A 685 -19.62 0.55 5.23
C VAL A 685 -20.84 1.11 5.97
N LEU A 686 -21.54 2.08 5.38
CA LEU A 686 -22.76 2.65 5.97
C LEU A 686 -23.88 1.61 6.12
N LEU A 687 -24.02 0.67 5.20
CA LEU A 687 -25.09 -0.33 5.23
C LEU A 687 -24.77 -1.50 6.16
N HIS A 688 -23.51 -1.94 6.22
CA HIS A 688 -23.11 -3.14 6.96
C HIS A 688 -22.47 -2.82 8.31
N GLU A 689 -21.46 -1.95 8.35
CA GLU A 689 -20.72 -1.67 9.59
C GLU A 689 -21.55 -0.81 10.56
N LEU A 690 -22.31 0.18 10.07
CA LEU A 690 -23.18 0.97 10.94
C LEU A 690 -24.30 0.11 11.56
N ASP A 691 -24.84 -0.83 10.80
CA ASP A 691 -25.87 -1.75 11.31
C ASP A 691 -25.27 -2.71 12.35
N ALA A 692 -24.07 -3.23 12.11
CA ALA A 692 -23.33 -4.03 13.08
C ALA A 692 -22.96 -3.27 14.37
N ILE A 693 -22.84 -1.94 14.33
CA ILE A 693 -22.61 -1.11 15.52
C ILE A 693 -23.90 -0.88 16.33
N ARG A 694 -25.06 -0.87 15.67
CA ARG A 694 -26.38 -0.66 16.31
C ARG A 694 -26.82 -1.89 17.09
#